data_AF-A0A857JP47-F1
#
_entry.id   AF-A0A857JP47-F1
#
_cell.length_a   1.000
_cell.length_b   1.000
_cell.length_c   1.000
_cell.angle_alpha   90.00
_cell.angle_beta   90.00
_cell.angle_gamma   90.00
#
_symmetry.space_group_name_H-M   'P 1'
#
loop_
_entity.id
_entity.type
_entity.pdbx_description
1 polymer ?
#
loop_
_entity_poly.entity_id
_entity_poly.type
_entity_poly.pdbx_seq_one_letter_code
_entity_poly.pdbx_strand_id
1 'polypeptide(L)'
;MRKIFSWAILPLVLSACQMAPIDNLKTQEPAGTSFYTMQVSPQSFSENATVSGKVVLPIRHDKQQYWLMTSEQKGLLLTDKNGVTLAQYPGNFEVLDRRADIVIANKKWDIIATVDNESGAALLIGLDWQNQTFKLLTTIAHTSSIEALCLQTLPHQPDSTPNVALILADDHGKLTQRIMVDGQQKRLSNVLLREFVGVPQVKDCAVGDASQSLYLAEENIGIWRYAAEPEAELVRELIAVSGLHGPLKGEVTSVDTLADGRLLVATPEQHGIWYIDPKRATEAQLIALQGALGVESAHGLSTNQGLLVGLFDDETGVYQQAVLPITEAIQDPDSPRFNAVLPTVQTEAVATSGDAADDPAIWHNAHAPEQSRILGTNKKRGLNVYSLKGELLQSLAVGRVNNVDVRHGFTLAEKTFDIAAASNRSKRSISLFAIEPHTGEVSYLQDVATNLNDVYGLCMAHVNEQYYVFINDTDGHFEQYQLEGKDSQIKGKLVRQFKVASQPEGCVVDDEYAQLYFGEEAKGIWQVDARVNKALPRLIAPLNEDFVADVEGMGIYHLDHKRYLVASSQGNNSYGVFALDDHNRYLGSFTIDMNLPANIDGVSETDGLEISSSNFGNAFPNGLMVAQDGRNVMPSLNQNFKLVDATQIAQLIRSWL
;
A
#
# COMPACT_ATOMS: atom_id res chain seq x y z
N MET A 1 7.25 68.15 30.37
CA MET A 1 6.09 67.85 29.50
C MET A 1 6.65 67.09 28.28
N ARG A 2 6.33 65.86 27.87
CA ARG A 2 5.30 64.85 28.19
C ARG A 2 5.95 63.44 28.00
N LYS A 3 5.80 62.59 29.03
CA LYS A 3 5.57 61.11 29.16
C LYS A 3 6.18 60.13 28.12
N ILE A 4 7.07 59.16 28.44
CA ILE A 4 7.07 57.95 29.31
C ILE A 4 6.52 56.67 28.62
N PHE A 5 7.37 55.63 28.60
CA PHE A 5 7.24 54.24 28.13
C PHE A 5 6.06 53.44 28.74
N SER A 6 5.51 52.48 28.00
CA SER A 6 4.86 51.27 28.54
C SER A 6 4.86 50.13 27.52
N TRP A 7 5.38 48.97 27.94
CA TRP A 7 5.21 47.67 27.29
C TRP A 7 3.88 47.07 27.79
N ALA A 8 3.07 46.53 26.87
CA ALA A 8 1.84 45.80 27.21
C ALA A 8 1.97 44.32 26.81
N ILE A 9 1.91 43.48 27.84
CA ILE A 9 1.76 42.03 27.82
C ILE A 9 0.26 41.73 27.60
N LEU A 10 -0.06 40.86 26.64
CA LEU A 10 -1.44 40.37 26.42
C LEU A 10 -1.66 39.07 27.24
N PRO A 11 -2.75 38.93 28.00
CA PRO A 11 -2.94 37.82 28.94
C PRO A 11 -3.64 36.59 28.29
N LEU A 12 -3.23 35.41 28.75
CA LEU A 12 -3.93 34.13 28.58
C LEU A 12 -5.32 34.19 29.26
N VAL A 13 -6.36 33.79 28.53
CA VAL A 13 -7.71 33.58 29.08
C VAL A 13 -7.85 32.10 29.45
N LEU A 14 -7.78 31.81 30.75
CA LEU A 14 -8.19 30.53 31.35
C LEU A 14 -9.71 30.58 31.56
N SER A 15 -10.46 29.78 30.80
CA SER A 15 -11.90 29.58 31.05
C SER A 15 -12.06 28.50 32.14
N ALA A 16 -12.61 28.89 33.28
CA ALA A 16 -12.93 28.00 34.38
C ALA A 16 -14.23 27.24 34.10
N CYS A 17 -14.17 25.91 34.01
CA CYS A 17 -15.34 25.04 34.10
C CYS A 17 -15.70 24.87 35.59
N GLN A 18 -16.86 25.41 35.98
CA GLN A 18 -17.45 25.16 37.30
C GLN A 18 -18.01 23.72 37.35
N MET A 19 -17.54 22.93 38.32
CA MET A 19 -18.10 21.63 38.66
C MET A 19 -19.49 21.79 39.28
N ALA A 20 -20.50 21.16 38.68
CA ALA A 20 -21.80 20.93 39.29
C ALA A 20 -21.74 19.69 40.21
N PRO A 21 -22.51 19.64 41.32
CA PRO A 21 -22.52 18.48 42.21
C PRO A 21 -23.17 17.25 41.54
N ILE A 22 -22.56 16.09 41.75
CA ILE A 22 -23.04 14.78 41.31
C ILE A 22 -24.21 14.37 42.20
N ASP A 23 -25.43 14.50 41.69
CA ASP A 23 -26.61 13.82 42.23
C ASP A 23 -26.67 12.38 41.68
N ASN A 24 -27.03 11.45 42.57
CA ASN A 24 -27.20 10.01 42.33
C ASN A 24 -28.07 9.71 41.09
N LEU A 25 -27.43 9.51 39.94
CA LEU A 25 -28.04 8.89 38.78
C LEU A 25 -27.92 7.37 38.93
N LYS A 26 -29.06 6.74 39.22
CA LYS A 26 -29.25 5.31 39.08
C LYS A 26 -28.79 4.89 37.68
N THR A 27 -27.87 3.95 37.63
CA THR A 27 -27.45 3.22 36.45
C THR A 27 -28.66 2.60 35.75
N GLN A 28 -29.06 3.17 34.62
CA GLN A 28 -29.85 2.45 33.63
C GLN A 28 -28.86 1.71 32.74
N GLU A 29 -28.81 0.38 32.90
CA GLU A 29 -28.19 -0.51 31.91
C GLU A 29 -28.79 -0.20 30.52
N PRO A 30 -27.98 -0.11 29.46
CA PRO A 30 -28.51 -0.02 28.10
C PRO A 30 -29.38 -1.24 27.83
N ALA A 31 -30.57 -1.01 27.30
CA ALA A 31 -31.53 -2.05 26.99
C ALA A 31 -30.94 -3.07 25.97
N GLY A 32 -30.66 -4.27 26.48
CA GLY A 32 -30.63 -5.57 25.81
C GLY A 32 -30.28 -5.61 24.31
N THR A 33 -28.99 -5.69 24.00
CA THR A 33 -28.54 -6.48 22.85
C THR A 33 -28.84 -7.96 23.14
N SER A 34 -29.82 -8.52 22.42
CA SER A 34 -30.14 -9.95 22.49
C SER A 34 -29.04 -10.74 21.79
N PHE A 35 -27.97 -11.08 22.50
CA PHE A 35 -26.97 -12.02 22.00
C PHE A 35 -27.57 -13.42 21.96
N TYR A 36 -27.60 -14.05 20.78
CA TYR A 36 -27.91 -15.47 20.68
C TYR A 36 -26.74 -16.26 21.27
N THR A 37 -26.90 -16.76 22.49
CA THR A 37 -25.89 -17.62 23.12
C THR A 37 -26.09 -19.05 22.66
N MET A 38 -25.13 -19.57 21.90
CA MET A 38 -25.03 -21.00 21.63
C MET A 38 -24.22 -21.66 22.73
N GLN A 39 -24.66 -22.83 23.22
CA GLN A 39 -23.88 -23.61 24.18
C GLN A 39 -23.26 -24.84 23.51
N VAL A 40 -21.96 -24.99 23.68
CA VAL A 40 -21.20 -26.13 23.15
C VAL A 40 -20.39 -26.76 24.28
N SER A 41 -20.31 -28.09 24.33
CA SER A 41 -19.51 -28.83 25.31
C SER A 41 -18.18 -29.26 24.68
N PRO A 42 -17.05 -28.61 24.99
CA PRO A 42 -15.75 -28.99 24.45
C PRO A 42 -15.26 -30.32 25.04
N GLN A 43 -14.37 -31.00 24.30
CA GLN A 43 -13.74 -32.26 24.70
C GLN A 43 -12.24 -32.08 24.87
N SER A 44 -11.71 -32.49 26.02
CA SER A 44 -10.27 -32.46 26.30
C SER A 44 -9.50 -33.47 25.44
N PHE A 45 -8.29 -33.11 25.01
CA PHE A 45 -7.35 -34.05 24.39
C PHE A 45 -6.80 -35.07 25.39
N SER A 46 -6.46 -36.27 24.92
CA SER A 46 -5.98 -37.35 25.78
C SER A 46 -4.58 -37.14 26.38
N GLU A 47 -3.72 -36.34 25.74
CA GLU A 47 -2.32 -36.11 26.15
C GLU A 47 -2.09 -34.81 26.98
N ASN A 48 -3.17 -34.17 27.46
CA ASN A 48 -3.12 -32.88 28.15
C ASN A 48 -2.19 -32.79 29.36
N ALA A 49 -1.96 -33.88 30.09
CA ALA A 49 -1.18 -33.87 31.34
C ALA A 49 0.33 -33.52 31.15
N THR A 50 0.81 -33.37 29.92
CA THR A 50 2.23 -33.19 29.60
C THR A 50 2.50 -32.11 28.55
N VAL A 51 1.49 -31.35 28.14
CA VAL A 51 1.61 -30.27 27.16
C VAL A 51 1.15 -28.99 27.88
N SER A 52 2.00 -27.98 27.93
CA SER A 52 1.71 -26.65 28.49
C SER A 52 2.17 -25.61 27.48
N GLY A 53 1.28 -24.79 26.97
CA GLY A 53 1.49 -23.81 25.89
C GLY A 53 0.12 -23.23 25.50
N LYS A 54 0.04 -22.39 24.47
CA LYS A 54 -1.16 -21.56 24.25
C LYS A 54 -1.97 -21.87 23.01
N VAL A 55 -1.44 -22.60 22.02
CA VAL A 55 -2.10 -22.77 20.72
C VAL A 55 -2.38 -24.23 20.43
N VAL A 56 -3.60 -24.51 19.96
CA VAL A 56 -4.01 -25.77 19.34
C VAL A 56 -4.75 -25.46 18.03
N LEU A 57 -4.03 -25.54 16.93
CA LEU A 57 -4.51 -25.18 15.59
C LEU A 57 -5.04 -26.42 14.85
N PRO A 58 -6.35 -26.50 14.52
CA PRO A 58 -6.86 -27.55 13.66
C PRO A 58 -6.32 -27.39 12.24
N ILE A 59 -5.78 -28.48 11.68
CA ILE A 59 -5.27 -28.49 10.30
C ILE A 59 -5.80 -29.69 9.53
N ARG A 60 -5.87 -29.54 8.20
CA ARG A 60 -6.28 -30.61 7.28
C ARG A 60 -5.21 -30.84 6.23
N HIS A 61 -4.81 -32.10 6.07
CA HIS A 61 -3.92 -32.55 5.00
C HIS A 61 -4.42 -33.87 4.45
N ASP A 62 -4.47 -34.01 3.12
CA ASP A 62 -5.00 -35.22 2.43
C ASP A 62 -6.36 -35.72 2.97
N LYS A 63 -7.26 -34.76 3.28
CA LYS A 63 -8.60 -35.00 3.87
C LYS A 63 -8.59 -35.60 5.27
N GLN A 64 -7.43 -35.75 5.90
CA GLN A 64 -7.29 -36.14 7.30
C GLN A 64 -7.13 -34.90 8.18
N GLN A 65 -7.63 -35.01 9.41
CA GLN A 65 -7.52 -33.98 10.43
C GLN A 65 -6.30 -34.26 11.31
N TYR A 66 -5.56 -33.19 11.60
CA TYR A 66 -4.45 -33.17 12.54
C TYR A 66 -4.55 -31.92 13.41
N TRP A 67 -3.71 -31.84 14.44
CA TRP A 67 -3.53 -30.64 15.23
C TRP A 67 -2.07 -30.23 15.26
N LEU A 68 -1.82 -28.92 15.19
CA LEU A 68 -0.55 -28.34 15.57
C LEU A 68 -0.69 -27.71 16.95
N MET A 69 0.19 -28.09 17.87
CA MET A 69 0.13 -27.63 19.26
C MET A 69 1.46 -27.00 19.66
N THR A 70 1.42 -25.88 20.37
CA THR A 70 2.60 -25.30 21.02
C THR A 70 2.79 -25.87 22.42
N SER A 71 4.03 -25.95 22.87
CA SER A 71 4.36 -26.28 24.25
C SER A 71 5.67 -25.65 24.68
N GLU A 72 5.69 -25.06 25.86
CA GLU A 72 6.88 -24.56 26.56
C GLU A 72 7.86 -25.68 26.93
N GLN A 73 7.36 -26.91 27.14
CA GLN A 73 8.18 -28.05 27.59
C GLN A 73 8.55 -29.01 26.47
N LYS A 74 7.65 -29.18 25.50
CA LYS A 74 7.83 -30.15 24.40
C LYS A 74 8.07 -29.48 23.05
N GLY A 75 7.95 -28.16 22.94
CA GLY A 75 8.03 -27.45 21.68
C GLY A 75 6.80 -27.67 20.80
N LEU A 76 7.00 -27.76 19.50
CA LEU A 76 5.93 -27.84 18.52
C LEU A 76 5.56 -29.30 18.27
N LEU A 77 4.27 -29.61 18.34
CA LEU A 77 3.74 -30.96 18.19
C LEU A 77 2.81 -31.02 16.98
N LEU A 78 2.98 -32.06 16.15
CA LEU A 78 1.96 -32.51 15.21
C LEU A 78 1.27 -33.72 15.83
N THR A 79 -0.05 -33.69 15.96
CA THR A 79 -0.82 -34.81 16.50
C THR A 79 -1.89 -35.30 15.53
N ASP A 80 -2.33 -36.55 15.68
CA ASP A 80 -3.51 -37.05 14.98
C ASP A 80 -4.79 -36.41 15.54
N LYS A 81 -5.96 -36.69 14.93
CA LYS A 81 -7.25 -36.16 15.40
C LYS A 81 -7.60 -36.47 16.87
N ASN A 82 -6.97 -37.48 17.47
CA ASN A 82 -7.20 -37.89 18.86
C ASN A 82 -6.21 -37.22 19.83
N GLY A 83 -5.23 -36.47 19.33
CA GLY A 83 -4.18 -35.84 20.13
C GLY A 83 -2.96 -36.73 20.38
N VAL A 84 -2.78 -37.83 19.63
CA VAL A 84 -1.57 -38.65 19.72
C VAL A 84 -0.44 -37.99 18.94
N THR A 85 0.70 -37.74 19.60
CA THR A 85 1.86 -37.10 18.98
C THR A 85 2.45 -37.94 17.84
N LEU A 86 2.51 -37.37 16.64
CA LEU A 86 3.09 -37.95 15.42
C LEU A 86 4.51 -37.41 15.16
N ALA A 87 4.72 -36.12 15.40
CA ALA A 87 6.00 -35.46 15.21
C ALA A 87 6.21 -34.35 16.25
N GLN A 88 7.47 -34.04 16.53
CA GLN A 88 7.86 -33.04 17.50
C GLN A 88 9.06 -32.24 17.01
N TYR A 89 9.05 -30.93 17.25
CA TYR A 89 10.22 -30.06 17.13
C TYR A 89 10.50 -29.42 18.50
N PRO A 90 11.70 -29.64 19.09
CA PRO A 90 11.99 -29.15 20.43
C PRO A 90 12.12 -27.62 20.46
N GLY A 91 11.72 -27.02 21.58
CA GLY A 91 11.82 -25.58 21.86
C GLY A 91 10.83 -25.18 22.95
N ASN A 92 10.80 -23.88 23.28
CA ASN A 92 9.81 -23.31 24.18
C ASN A 92 8.89 -22.40 23.38
N PHE A 93 7.69 -22.88 23.04
CA PHE A 93 6.78 -22.17 22.16
C PHE A 93 5.41 -21.98 22.80
N GLU A 94 4.84 -20.80 22.60
CA GLU A 94 3.49 -20.47 23.03
C GLU A 94 2.61 -20.04 21.87
N VAL A 95 3.15 -19.25 20.91
CA VAL A 95 2.43 -18.75 19.74
C VAL A 95 2.81 -19.51 18.46
N LEU A 96 1.88 -19.66 17.52
CA LEU A 96 2.21 -20.07 16.16
C LEU A 96 1.22 -19.52 15.13
N ASP A 97 1.66 -19.39 13.89
CA ASP A 97 0.80 -19.27 12.71
C ASP A 97 1.32 -20.18 11.58
N ARG A 98 0.45 -20.58 10.66
CA ARG A 98 0.74 -21.52 9.57
C ARG A 98 0.27 -20.99 8.22
N ARG A 99 1.05 -21.28 7.17
CA ARG A 99 0.57 -21.29 5.78
C ARG A 99 0.91 -22.62 5.11
N ALA A 100 -0.05 -23.15 4.37
CA ALA A 100 0.05 -24.48 3.77
C ALA A 100 0.62 -24.42 2.34
N ASP A 101 1.10 -25.56 1.84
CA ASP A 101 1.40 -25.78 0.42
C ASP A 101 2.45 -24.83 -0.21
N ILE A 102 3.31 -24.22 0.59
CA ILE A 102 4.32 -23.25 0.15
C ILE A 102 5.53 -23.97 -0.48
N VAL A 103 5.95 -23.52 -1.67
CA VAL A 103 7.04 -24.16 -2.42
C VAL A 103 8.36 -23.45 -2.16
N ILE A 104 9.32 -24.16 -1.55
CA ILE A 104 10.68 -23.69 -1.28
C ILE A 104 11.67 -24.74 -1.78
N ALA A 105 12.63 -24.33 -2.62
CA ALA A 105 13.61 -25.18 -3.27
C ALA A 105 12.96 -26.39 -3.99
N ASN A 106 11.85 -26.14 -4.69
CA ASN A 106 11.02 -27.15 -5.39
C ASN A 106 10.42 -28.23 -4.49
N LYS A 107 10.42 -28.03 -3.17
CA LYS A 107 9.71 -28.87 -2.22
C LYS A 107 8.56 -28.09 -1.62
N LYS A 108 7.43 -28.78 -1.43
CA LYS A 108 6.24 -28.23 -0.79
C LYS A 108 6.35 -28.40 0.72
N TRP A 109 6.00 -27.35 1.45
CA TRP A 109 6.04 -27.28 2.91
C TRP A 109 4.74 -26.67 3.41
N ASP A 110 4.30 -27.11 4.58
CA ASP A 110 3.57 -26.18 5.44
C ASP A 110 4.60 -25.38 6.22
N ILE A 111 4.56 -24.05 6.09
CA ILE A 111 5.42 -23.17 6.87
C ILE A 111 4.69 -22.78 8.15
N ILE A 112 5.44 -22.79 9.24
CA ILE A 112 4.99 -22.49 10.58
C ILE A 112 5.92 -21.41 11.11
N ALA A 113 5.36 -20.31 11.57
CA ALA A 113 6.11 -19.30 12.28
C ALA A 113 5.78 -19.39 13.77
N THR A 114 6.78 -19.27 14.64
CA THR A 114 6.67 -19.37 16.10
C THR A 114 7.73 -18.50 16.75
N VAL A 115 7.57 -18.15 18.01
CA VAL A 115 8.62 -17.51 18.84
C VAL A 115 9.21 -18.56 19.77
N ASP A 116 10.53 -18.62 19.82
CA ASP A 116 11.26 -19.40 20.83
C ASP A 116 11.52 -18.55 22.06
N ASN A 117 10.79 -18.80 23.14
CA ASN A 117 10.83 -17.98 24.36
C ASN A 117 12.18 -18.04 25.09
N GLU A 118 12.99 -19.07 24.85
CA GLU A 118 14.34 -19.15 25.43
C GLU A 118 15.32 -18.19 24.74
N SER A 119 15.24 -18.08 23.42
CA SER A 119 16.14 -17.23 22.63
C SER A 119 15.55 -15.85 22.30
N GLY A 120 14.24 -15.67 22.42
CA GLY A 120 13.50 -14.47 21.99
C GLY A 120 13.42 -14.33 20.47
N ALA A 121 13.82 -15.33 19.70
CA ALA A 121 13.86 -15.26 18.24
C ALA A 121 12.57 -15.80 17.61
N ALA A 122 12.15 -15.19 16.50
CA ALA A 122 11.15 -15.80 15.64
C ALA A 122 11.79 -16.90 14.78
N LEU A 123 11.12 -18.04 14.70
CA LEU A 123 11.54 -19.20 13.91
C LEU A 123 10.55 -19.41 12.77
N LEU A 124 11.06 -19.70 11.58
CA LEU A 124 10.28 -20.26 10.48
C LEU A 124 10.64 -21.73 10.34
N ILE A 125 9.66 -22.61 10.58
CA ILE A 125 9.80 -24.06 10.58
C ILE A 125 8.94 -24.63 9.44
N GLY A 126 9.50 -25.53 8.64
CA GLY A 126 8.77 -26.26 7.61
C GLY A 126 8.33 -27.62 8.14
N LEU A 127 7.05 -27.96 7.98
CA LEU A 127 6.51 -29.29 8.13
C LEU A 127 6.50 -30.01 6.77
N ASP A 128 7.23 -31.11 6.69
CA ASP A 128 7.26 -32.01 5.54
C ASP A 128 6.28 -33.15 5.74
N TRP A 129 5.18 -33.13 4.98
CA TRP A 129 4.16 -34.19 5.04
C TRP A 129 4.62 -35.54 4.51
N GLN A 130 5.64 -35.60 3.65
CA GLN A 130 6.12 -36.87 3.11
C GLN A 130 6.64 -37.80 4.22
N ASN A 131 7.28 -37.21 5.24
CA ASN A 131 7.87 -37.95 6.35
C ASN A 131 7.28 -37.55 7.72
N GLN A 132 6.34 -36.59 7.74
CA GLN A 132 5.79 -35.97 8.95
C GLN A 132 6.89 -35.45 9.88
N THR A 133 7.80 -34.65 9.33
CA THR A 133 8.96 -34.11 10.08
C THR A 133 9.02 -32.60 9.99
N PHE A 134 9.38 -31.96 11.10
CA PHE A 134 9.71 -30.54 11.14
C PHE A 134 11.17 -30.27 10.75
N LYS A 135 11.42 -29.12 10.13
CA LYS A 135 12.74 -28.63 9.79
C LYS A 135 12.81 -27.12 9.99
N LEU A 136 13.80 -26.64 10.73
CA LEU A 136 14.09 -25.20 10.77
C LEU A 136 14.49 -24.70 9.38
N LEU A 137 13.77 -23.70 8.89
CA LEU A 137 14.06 -23.04 7.62
C LEU A 137 14.93 -21.81 7.84
N THR A 138 14.56 -20.96 8.79
CA THR A 138 15.35 -19.76 9.15
C THR A 138 14.99 -19.26 10.56
N THR A 139 15.85 -18.41 11.10
CA THR A 139 15.69 -17.72 12.38
C THR A 139 15.81 -16.22 12.15
N ILE A 140 14.90 -15.46 12.77
CA ILE A 140 14.86 -14.00 12.73
C ILE A 140 15.14 -13.51 14.14
N ALA A 141 16.31 -12.89 14.31
CA ALA A 141 16.64 -12.21 15.55
C ALA A 141 15.80 -10.94 15.69
N HIS A 142 15.33 -10.66 16.91
CA HIS A 142 14.61 -9.45 17.25
C HIS A 142 15.29 -8.79 18.47
N THR A 143 15.28 -7.46 18.52
CA THR A 143 15.96 -6.71 19.60
C THR A 143 15.09 -6.50 20.83
N SER A 144 13.78 -6.59 20.66
CA SER A 144 12.76 -6.46 21.69
C SER A 144 12.02 -7.79 21.83
N SER A 145 11.28 -7.97 22.93
CA SER A 145 10.40 -9.13 23.10
C SER A 145 9.34 -9.15 22.00
N ILE A 146 9.04 -10.33 21.44
CA ILE A 146 7.98 -10.50 20.44
C ILE A 146 6.72 -10.93 21.19
N GLU A 147 5.67 -10.12 21.12
CA GLU A 147 4.40 -10.39 21.82
C GLU A 147 3.40 -11.11 20.91
N ALA A 148 3.41 -10.79 19.60
CA ALA A 148 2.55 -11.46 18.63
C ALA A 148 3.26 -11.67 17.29
N LEU A 149 2.84 -12.71 16.59
CA LEU A 149 3.40 -13.14 15.32
C LEU A 149 2.32 -13.73 14.42
N CYS A 150 2.29 -13.30 13.17
CA CYS A 150 1.37 -13.82 12.17
C CYS A 150 2.05 -13.86 10.79
N LEU A 151 1.63 -14.83 9.99
CA LEU A 151 2.00 -14.96 8.58
C LEU A 151 0.96 -14.27 7.71
N GLN A 152 1.36 -13.96 6.49
CA GLN A 152 0.49 -13.44 5.44
C GLN A 152 0.91 -14.04 4.11
N THR A 153 -0.07 -14.54 3.35
CA THR A 153 0.13 -14.85 1.94
C THR A 153 -0.22 -13.60 1.13
N LEU A 154 0.71 -13.07 0.35
CA LEU A 154 0.43 -11.92 -0.52
C LEU A 154 -0.45 -12.36 -1.71
N PRO A 155 -1.26 -11.44 -2.27
CA PRO A 155 -2.01 -11.69 -3.49
C PRO A 155 -1.06 -12.12 -4.61
N HIS A 156 -1.48 -13.11 -5.40
CA HIS A 156 -0.65 -13.69 -6.44
C HIS A 156 -1.52 -14.20 -7.58
N GLN A 157 -0.94 -14.30 -8.78
CA GLN A 157 -1.64 -14.88 -9.93
C GLN A 157 -1.84 -16.39 -9.70
N PRO A 158 -2.97 -17.01 -10.11
CA PRO A 158 -3.31 -18.40 -9.80
C PRO A 158 -2.23 -19.45 -10.11
N ASP A 159 -1.39 -19.21 -11.13
CA ASP A 159 -0.34 -20.13 -11.58
C ASP A 159 1.05 -19.82 -10.97
N SER A 160 1.12 -18.87 -10.04
CA SER A 160 2.37 -18.43 -9.38
C SER A 160 2.47 -18.94 -7.95
N THR A 161 3.70 -19.10 -7.44
CA THR A 161 3.87 -19.34 -5.99
C THR A 161 3.73 -17.99 -5.27
N PRO A 162 2.94 -17.89 -4.19
CA PRO A 162 2.83 -16.65 -3.44
C PRO A 162 4.13 -16.27 -2.71
N ASN A 163 4.32 -14.97 -2.54
CA ASN A 163 5.21 -14.46 -1.51
C ASN A 163 4.54 -14.63 -0.14
N VAL A 164 5.33 -14.97 0.88
CA VAL A 164 4.84 -15.07 2.26
C VAL A 164 5.60 -14.09 3.14
N ALA A 165 4.85 -13.23 3.82
CA ALA A 165 5.36 -12.29 4.81
C ALA A 165 5.18 -12.82 6.24
N LEU A 166 6.09 -12.41 7.10
CA LEU A 166 6.02 -12.53 8.56
C LEU A 166 5.80 -11.14 9.14
N ILE A 167 4.78 -11.00 9.97
CA ILE A 167 4.49 -9.82 10.76
C ILE A 167 4.82 -10.14 12.21
N LEU A 168 5.61 -9.27 12.84
CA LEU A 168 5.96 -9.34 14.26
C LEU A 168 5.49 -8.07 14.94
N ALA A 169 4.85 -8.20 16.10
CA ALA A 169 4.59 -7.11 17.01
C ALA A 169 5.45 -7.25 18.28
N ASP A 170 6.10 -6.17 18.69
CA ASP A 170 6.91 -6.16 19.90
C ASP A 170 6.19 -5.60 21.13
N ASP A 171 6.86 -5.68 22.28
CA ASP A 171 6.39 -5.19 23.59
C ASP A 171 6.19 -3.66 23.66
N HIS A 172 6.65 -2.91 22.66
CA HIS A 172 6.41 -1.49 22.50
C HIS A 172 5.27 -1.18 21.51
N GLY A 173 4.62 -2.20 20.96
CA GLY A 173 3.56 -2.06 19.96
C GLY A 173 4.08 -1.71 18.56
N LYS A 174 5.38 -1.88 18.30
CA LYS A 174 5.97 -1.68 16.99
C LYS A 174 5.80 -2.96 16.17
N LEU A 175 5.36 -2.79 14.93
CA LEU A 175 5.22 -3.87 13.98
C LEU A 175 6.30 -3.83 12.92
N THR A 176 6.78 -5.01 12.54
CA THR A 176 7.62 -5.20 11.36
C THR A 176 6.99 -6.22 10.43
N GLN A 177 7.05 -5.99 9.12
CA GLN A 177 6.60 -6.94 8.10
C GLN A 177 7.76 -7.27 7.17
N ARG A 178 8.06 -8.57 7.03
CA ARG A 178 9.21 -9.07 6.26
C ARG A 178 8.78 -10.14 5.28
N ILE A 179 9.26 -10.08 4.04
CA ILE A 179 9.14 -11.22 3.12
C ILE A 179 10.10 -12.32 3.58
N MET A 180 9.52 -13.47 3.95
CA MET A 180 10.23 -14.66 4.39
C MET A 180 10.34 -15.72 3.31
N VAL A 181 9.41 -15.71 2.34
CA VAL A 181 9.44 -16.58 1.17
C VAL A 181 9.25 -15.72 -0.08
N ASP A 182 10.25 -15.77 -0.96
CA ASP A 182 10.18 -15.27 -2.33
C ASP A 182 9.58 -16.39 -3.18
N GLY A 183 8.30 -16.27 -3.50
CA GLY A 183 7.53 -17.27 -4.23
C GLY A 183 7.98 -17.40 -5.68
N GLN A 184 8.39 -16.30 -6.31
CA GLN A 184 8.87 -16.30 -7.69
C GLN A 184 10.16 -17.11 -7.83
N GLN A 185 11.12 -16.89 -6.93
CA GLN A 185 12.38 -17.65 -6.91
C GLN A 185 12.29 -18.95 -6.11
N LYS A 186 11.14 -19.23 -5.47
CA LYS A 186 10.87 -20.40 -4.62
C LYS A 186 11.96 -20.59 -3.55
N ARG A 187 12.33 -19.52 -2.85
CA ARG A 187 13.44 -19.52 -1.88
C ARG A 187 13.09 -18.74 -0.61
N LEU A 188 13.84 -19.00 0.45
CA LEU A 188 13.79 -18.18 1.65
C LEU A 188 14.32 -16.78 1.35
N SER A 189 13.71 -15.80 2.01
CA SER A 189 14.05 -14.39 1.95
C SER A 189 14.11 -13.82 3.37
N ASN A 190 14.56 -12.57 3.49
CA ASN A 190 14.49 -11.77 4.71
C ASN A 190 14.57 -10.29 4.33
N VAL A 191 13.55 -9.83 3.61
CA VAL A 191 13.47 -8.44 3.17
C VAL A 191 12.44 -7.71 4.01
N LEU A 192 12.87 -6.67 4.73
CA LEU A 192 11.98 -5.79 5.49
C LEU A 192 11.22 -4.89 4.51
N LEU A 193 9.89 -4.89 4.61
CA LEU A 193 9.01 -4.04 3.83
C LEU A 193 8.59 -2.83 4.64
N ARG A 194 7.90 -3.03 5.76
CA ARG A 194 7.42 -1.92 6.58
C ARG A 194 7.74 -2.10 8.05
N GLU A 195 7.87 -0.95 8.69
CA GLU A 195 8.04 -0.80 10.12
C GLU A 195 7.14 0.35 10.56
N PHE A 196 6.24 0.11 11.51
CA PHE A 196 5.31 1.13 11.98
C PHE A 196 4.86 0.88 13.43
N VAL A 197 4.31 1.91 14.07
CA VAL A 197 3.73 1.78 15.41
C VAL A 197 2.25 1.41 15.28
N GLY A 198 1.87 0.25 15.81
CA GLY A 198 0.49 -0.21 15.85
C GLY A 198 -0.23 0.23 17.12
N VAL A 199 -0.46 -0.74 18.00
CA VAL A 199 -1.13 -0.56 19.30
C VAL A 199 -0.26 -1.14 20.41
N PRO A 200 -0.27 -0.57 21.63
CA PRO A 200 0.45 -1.14 22.76
C PRO A 200 -0.22 -2.46 23.21
N GLN A 201 0.48 -3.25 24.05
CA GLN A 201 -0.09 -4.45 24.68
C GLN A 201 -0.77 -5.40 23.68
N VAL A 202 -0.12 -5.64 22.53
CA VAL A 202 -0.61 -6.61 21.56
C VAL A 202 -0.54 -7.99 22.19
N LYS A 203 -1.66 -8.71 22.24
CA LYS A 203 -1.72 -10.09 22.75
C LYS A 203 -1.66 -11.13 21.65
N ASP A 204 -2.18 -10.79 20.48
CA ASP A 204 -2.25 -11.70 19.34
C ASP A 204 -2.42 -10.94 18.02
N CYS A 205 -2.12 -11.61 16.90
CA CYS A 205 -2.43 -11.10 15.57
C CYS A 205 -2.86 -12.20 14.61
N ALA A 206 -3.73 -11.83 13.66
CA ALA A 206 -4.15 -12.70 12.57
C ALA A 206 -4.28 -11.91 11.27
N VAL A 207 -4.06 -12.60 10.14
CA VAL A 207 -4.18 -12.00 8.81
C VAL A 207 -5.17 -12.78 7.97
N GLY A 208 -6.22 -12.09 7.53
CA GLY A 208 -7.12 -12.60 6.51
C GLY A 208 -6.47 -12.45 5.15
N ASP A 209 -5.90 -13.53 4.61
CA ASP A 209 -5.20 -13.51 3.32
C ASP A 209 -6.13 -13.09 2.15
N ALA A 210 -7.42 -13.44 2.18
CA ALA A 210 -8.34 -13.03 1.11
C ALA A 210 -8.64 -11.52 1.15
N SER A 211 -8.90 -10.97 2.35
CA SER A 211 -9.23 -9.56 2.53
C SER A 211 -8.02 -8.66 2.72
N GLN A 212 -6.82 -9.23 2.70
CA GLN A 212 -5.54 -8.57 3.04
C GLN A 212 -5.66 -7.67 4.27
N SER A 213 -6.27 -8.18 5.34
CA SER A 213 -6.53 -7.43 6.57
C SER A 213 -5.73 -8.03 7.74
N LEU A 214 -4.95 -7.19 8.42
CA LEU A 214 -4.23 -7.53 9.65
C LEU A 214 -5.09 -7.13 10.85
N TYR A 215 -5.37 -8.08 11.74
CA TYR A 215 -6.08 -7.87 12.99
C TYR A 215 -5.10 -7.97 14.16
N LEU A 216 -5.18 -7.01 15.09
CA LEU A 216 -4.40 -6.99 16.31
C LEU A 216 -5.35 -7.00 17.52
N ALA A 217 -5.11 -7.89 18.47
CA ALA A 217 -5.77 -7.88 19.77
C ALA A 217 -4.99 -6.98 20.74
N GLU A 218 -5.57 -5.84 21.11
CA GLU A 218 -5.06 -4.99 22.20
C GLU A 218 -5.81 -5.35 23.49
N GLU A 219 -5.05 -5.86 24.48
CA GLU A 219 -5.53 -6.50 25.72
C GLU A 219 -6.79 -5.85 26.30
N ASN A 220 -6.76 -4.54 26.56
CA ASN A 220 -7.81 -3.83 27.28
C ASN A 220 -8.69 -2.93 26.40
N ILE A 221 -8.52 -2.97 25.08
CA ILE A 221 -9.25 -2.09 24.15
C ILE A 221 -10.12 -2.87 23.19
N GLY A 222 -9.61 -3.94 22.57
CA GLY A 222 -10.35 -4.68 21.57
C GLY A 222 -9.53 -5.11 20.36
N ILE A 223 -10.24 -5.29 19.24
CA ILE A 223 -9.65 -5.72 17.97
C ILE A 223 -9.49 -4.54 17.03
N TRP A 224 -8.26 -4.29 16.61
CA TRP A 224 -7.92 -3.32 15.58
C TRP A 224 -7.72 -4.00 14.23
N ARG A 225 -8.09 -3.32 13.15
CA ARG A 225 -7.80 -3.72 11.77
C ARG A 225 -6.87 -2.70 11.11
N TYR A 226 -5.88 -3.24 10.40
CA TYR A 226 -4.97 -2.54 9.49
C TYR A 226 -5.04 -3.21 8.11
N ALA A 227 -4.64 -2.50 7.06
CA ALA A 227 -4.31 -3.16 5.79
C ALA A 227 -3.04 -4.00 5.97
N ALA A 228 -3.08 -5.25 5.50
CA ALA A 228 -1.92 -6.15 5.48
C ALA A 228 -1.04 -5.91 4.25
N GLU A 229 -1.58 -5.32 3.18
CA GLU A 229 -0.80 -4.98 1.99
C GLU A 229 0.36 -4.03 2.35
N PRO A 230 1.60 -4.32 1.90
CA PRO A 230 2.76 -3.49 2.24
C PRO A 230 2.64 -2.05 1.77
N GLU A 231 2.02 -1.87 0.60
CA GLU A 231 1.85 -0.60 -0.12
C GLU A 231 0.63 0.21 0.35
N ALA A 232 -0.15 -0.30 1.32
CA ALA A 232 -1.37 0.37 1.76
C ALA A 232 -1.11 1.48 2.78
N GLU A 233 -2.03 2.45 2.84
CA GLU A 233 -2.01 3.49 3.86
C GLU A 233 -2.06 2.88 5.27
N LEU A 234 -1.30 3.45 6.19
CA LEU A 234 -1.33 3.05 7.60
C LEU A 234 -2.53 3.68 8.32
N VAL A 235 -3.72 3.18 7.99
CA VAL A 235 -4.98 3.47 8.68
C VAL A 235 -5.32 2.33 9.63
N ARG A 236 -5.84 2.69 10.81
CA ARG A 236 -6.36 1.73 11.79
C ARG A 236 -7.84 1.94 12.05
N GLU A 237 -8.55 0.84 12.19
CA GLU A 237 -9.97 0.81 12.50
C GLU A 237 -10.25 -0.06 13.71
N LEU A 238 -11.04 0.43 14.66
CA LEU A 238 -11.45 -0.35 15.83
C LEU A 238 -12.69 -1.17 15.45
N ILE A 239 -12.50 -2.48 15.29
CA ILE A 239 -13.53 -3.41 14.82
C ILE A 239 -14.46 -3.84 15.95
N ALA A 240 -13.89 -4.28 17.06
CA ALA A 240 -14.64 -4.72 18.23
C ALA A 240 -14.03 -4.10 19.47
N VAL A 241 -14.87 -3.57 20.37
CA VAL A 241 -14.45 -2.79 21.54
C VAL A 241 -14.70 -3.60 22.81
N SER A 242 -13.78 -3.55 23.76
CA SER A 242 -13.96 -4.05 25.13
C SER A 242 -14.59 -2.99 26.05
N GLY A 243 -15.46 -3.42 26.96
CA GLY A 243 -16.05 -2.56 27.99
C GLY A 243 -17.41 -1.97 27.62
N LEU A 244 -17.71 -0.75 28.10
CA LEU A 244 -19.07 -0.18 28.09
C LEU A 244 -19.64 0.12 26.68
N HIS A 245 -18.80 0.13 25.65
CA HIS A 245 -19.15 0.58 24.31
C HIS A 245 -19.11 -0.52 23.24
N GLY A 246 -18.78 -1.76 23.60
CA GLY A 246 -18.72 -2.86 22.65
C GLY A 246 -19.20 -4.19 23.19
N PRO A 247 -19.19 -5.23 22.35
CA PRO A 247 -19.67 -6.55 22.73
C PRO A 247 -18.72 -7.27 23.68
N LEU A 248 -17.41 -6.98 23.60
CA LEU A 248 -16.37 -7.65 24.37
C LEU A 248 -16.34 -7.11 25.81
N LYS A 249 -15.97 -7.96 26.77
CA LYS A 249 -15.73 -7.59 28.16
C LYS A 249 -14.45 -8.25 28.65
N GLY A 250 -13.69 -7.48 29.43
CA GLY A 250 -12.44 -7.96 29.99
C GLY A 250 -11.31 -7.95 28.96
N GLU A 251 -10.31 -8.80 29.20
CA GLU A 251 -9.11 -8.88 28.38
C GLU A 251 -9.38 -9.63 27.07
N VAL A 252 -8.85 -9.09 25.96
CA VAL A 252 -8.86 -9.74 24.66
C VAL A 252 -7.51 -10.42 24.45
N THR A 253 -7.50 -11.75 24.44
CA THR A 253 -6.27 -12.54 24.49
C THR A 253 -5.89 -13.19 23.16
N SER A 254 -6.85 -13.44 22.28
CA SER A 254 -6.57 -14.01 20.94
C SER A 254 -7.53 -13.53 19.87
N VAL A 255 -7.06 -13.57 18.62
CA VAL A 255 -7.84 -13.34 17.42
C VAL A 255 -7.41 -14.31 16.32
N ASP A 256 -8.37 -14.98 15.70
CA ASP A 256 -8.15 -15.84 14.54
C ASP A 256 -9.07 -15.43 13.38
N THR A 257 -8.60 -15.57 12.15
CA THR A 257 -9.35 -15.24 10.94
C THR A 257 -9.84 -16.49 10.24
N LEU A 258 -11.15 -16.55 10.01
CA LEU A 258 -11.81 -17.67 9.36
C LEU A 258 -11.83 -17.55 7.84
N ALA A 259 -12.15 -18.64 7.14
CA ALA A 259 -12.14 -18.69 5.67
C ALA A 259 -13.22 -17.82 5.02
N ASP A 260 -14.23 -17.38 5.78
CA ASP A 260 -15.26 -16.44 5.33
C ASP A 260 -14.96 -14.97 5.73
N GLY A 261 -13.77 -14.71 6.27
CA GLY A 261 -13.32 -13.39 6.71
C GLY A 261 -13.85 -12.94 8.08
N ARG A 262 -14.60 -13.79 8.79
CA ARG A 262 -15.01 -13.51 10.17
C ARG A 262 -13.90 -13.81 11.16
N LEU A 263 -14.08 -13.33 12.38
CA LEU A 263 -13.11 -13.47 13.46
C LEU A 263 -13.63 -14.44 14.53
N LEU A 264 -12.73 -15.28 15.04
CA LEU A 264 -12.87 -15.88 16.37
C LEU A 264 -12.02 -15.06 17.34
N VAL A 265 -12.61 -14.67 18.47
CA VAL A 265 -11.93 -13.85 19.48
C VAL A 265 -12.16 -14.46 20.86
N ALA A 266 -11.09 -14.67 21.63
CA ALA A 266 -11.21 -15.15 23.00
C ALA A 266 -11.14 -14.00 24.00
N THR A 267 -12.00 -14.09 25.02
CA THR A 267 -12.08 -13.17 26.16
C THR A 267 -12.30 -14.01 27.42
N PRO A 268 -11.23 -14.35 28.18
CA PRO A 268 -11.28 -15.38 29.22
C PRO A 268 -12.41 -15.18 30.23
N GLU A 269 -12.69 -13.95 30.67
CA GLU A 269 -13.70 -13.69 31.71
C GLU A 269 -15.15 -13.91 31.25
N GLN A 270 -15.37 -14.12 29.95
CA GLN A 270 -16.71 -14.34 29.38
C GLN A 270 -17.06 -15.83 29.19
N HIS A 271 -16.14 -16.74 29.51
CA HIS A 271 -16.33 -18.21 29.47
C HIS A 271 -16.85 -18.72 28.10
N GLY A 272 -16.30 -18.17 27.02
CA GLY A 272 -16.72 -18.48 25.66
C GLY A 272 -15.82 -17.82 24.62
N ILE A 273 -16.21 -17.96 23.36
CA ILE A 273 -15.53 -17.36 22.21
C ILE A 273 -16.50 -16.49 21.42
N TRP A 274 -16.01 -15.37 20.92
CA TRP A 274 -16.78 -14.46 20.08
C TRP A 274 -16.60 -14.79 18.62
N TYR A 275 -17.71 -14.82 17.89
CA TYR A 275 -17.77 -14.93 16.44
C TYR A 275 -18.25 -13.61 15.85
N ILE A 276 -17.37 -12.93 15.12
CA ILE A 276 -17.55 -11.52 14.73
C ILE A 276 -17.44 -11.37 13.21
N ASP A 277 -18.45 -10.79 12.59
CA ASP A 277 -18.33 -10.25 11.23
C ASP A 277 -17.69 -8.87 11.32
N PRO A 278 -16.47 -8.65 10.80
CA PRO A 278 -15.77 -7.37 10.93
C PRO A 278 -16.51 -6.22 10.22
N LYS A 279 -17.44 -6.52 9.30
CA LYS A 279 -18.30 -5.51 8.66
C LYS A 279 -19.55 -5.18 9.49
N ARG A 280 -19.89 -6.02 10.47
CA ARG A 280 -21.10 -5.93 11.31
C ARG A 280 -20.80 -6.34 12.75
N ALA A 281 -19.80 -5.71 13.36
CA ALA A 281 -19.35 -6.07 14.71
C ALA A 281 -20.43 -5.90 15.80
N THR A 282 -21.46 -5.08 15.56
CA THR A 282 -22.63 -4.95 16.45
C THR A 282 -23.51 -6.20 16.49
N GLU A 283 -23.37 -7.11 15.51
CA GLU A 283 -24.05 -8.41 15.43
C GLU A 283 -23.19 -9.55 15.97
N ALA A 284 -22.09 -9.25 16.67
CA ALA A 284 -21.20 -10.24 17.26
C ALA A 284 -21.95 -11.26 18.14
N GLN A 285 -21.54 -12.53 18.06
CA GLN A 285 -22.19 -13.63 18.76
C GLN A 285 -21.22 -14.26 19.76
N LEU A 286 -21.63 -14.35 21.03
CA LEU A 286 -20.90 -15.09 22.04
C LEU A 286 -21.34 -16.56 22.04
N ILE A 287 -20.37 -17.45 21.84
CA ILE A 287 -20.55 -18.90 21.91
C ILE A 287 -20.06 -19.34 23.28
N ALA A 288 -20.98 -19.67 24.17
CA ALA A 288 -20.67 -20.12 25.51
C ALA A 288 -20.16 -21.56 25.48
N LEU A 289 -19.06 -21.81 26.20
CA LEU A 289 -18.42 -23.12 26.27
C LEU A 289 -18.66 -23.72 27.64
N GLN A 290 -19.38 -24.85 27.67
CA GLN A 290 -19.75 -25.49 28.94
C GLN A 290 -18.51 -26.03 29.65
N GLY A 291 -18.26 -25.55 30.86
CA GLY A 291 -17.13 -25.99 31.69
C GLY A 291 -15.79 -25.35 31.34
N ALA A 292 -15.75 -24.43 30.38
CA ALA A 292 -14.60 -23.55 30.17
C ALA A 292 -14.56 -22.48 31.28
N LEU A 293 -13.38 -22.22 31.82
CA LEU A 293 -13.14 -21.28 32.91
C LEU A 293 -12.44 -20.01 32.42
N GLY A 294 -11.50 -20.13 31.49
CA GLY A 294 -10.75 -19.00 30.92
C GLY A 294 -10.16 -19.39 29.58
N VAL A 295 -10.92 -19.25 28.49
CA VAL A 295 -10.38 -19.56 27.16
C VAL A 295 -9.44 -18.43 26.76
N GLU A 296 -8.14 -18.71 26.72
CA GLU A 296 -7.09 -17.76 26.32
C GLU A 296 -6.92 -17.73 24.80
N SER A 297 -7.03 -18.88 24.13
CA SER A 297 -6.92 -18.97 22.66
C SER A 297 -8.01 -19.81 22.00
N ALA A 298 -8.34 -19.44 20.77
CA ALA A 298 -9.26 -20.20 19.93
C ALA A 298 -8.83 -20.11 18.45
N HIS A 299 -8.72 -21.27 17.79
CA HIS A 299 -8.38 -21.34 16.37
C HIS A 299 -9.36 -22.24 15.62
N GLY A 300 -9.81 -21.79 14.45
CA GLY A 300 -10.88 -22.42 13.70
C GLY A 300 -10.44 -23.04 12.37
N LEU A 301 -11.11 -24.13 12.00
CA LEU A 301 -11.06 -24.70 10.65
C LEU A 301 -12.45 -25.13 10.20
N SER A 302 -12.92 -24.59 9.09
CA SER A 302 -14.18 -25.00 8.49
C SER A 302 -14.14 -26.46 8.01
N THR A 303 -15.18 -27.21 8.37
CA THR A 303 -15.37 -28.61 7.96
C THR A 303 -16.80 -28.84 7.47
N ASN A 304 -17.03 -30.00 6.85
CA ASN A 304 -18.38 -30.41 6.43
C ASN A 304 -19.34 -30.64 7.61
N GLN A 305 -18.84 -30.73 8.85
CA GLN A 305 -19.63 -30.95 10.06
C GLN A 305 -19.90 -29.66 10.85
N GLY A 306 -19.30 -28.55 10.42
CA GLY A 306 -19.28 -27.28 11.14
C GLY A 306 -17.86 -26.76 11.30
N LEU A 307 -17.72 -25.71 12.10
CA LEU A 307 -16.42 -25.11 12.42
C LEU A 307 -15.75 -25.92 13.54
N LEU A 308 -14.68 -26.64 13.19
CA LEU A 308 -13.84 -27.32 14.16
C LEU A 308 -12.96 -26.28 14.84
N VAL A 309 -13.02 -26.19 16.16
CA VAL A 309 -12.19 -25.28 16.95
C VAL A 309 -11.27 -26.02 17.89
N GLY A 310 -10.02 -25.56 17.96
CA GLY A 310 -9.11 -25.86 19.06
C GLY A 310 -9.12 -24.71 20.06
N LEU A 311 -9.08 -25.06 21.34
CA LEU A 311 -9.19 -24.13 22.46
C LEU A 311 -8.09 -24.41 23.47
N PHE A 312 -7.49 -23.36 24.00
CA PHE A 312 -6.67 -23.45 25.21
C PHE A 312 -7.33 -22.68 26.35
N ASP A 313 -7.48 -23.34 27.50
CA ASP A 313 -8.02 -22.75 28.71
C ASP A 313 -6.90 -22.59 29.74
N ASP A 314 -6.53 -21.36 30.06
CA ASP A 314 -5.36 -21.01 30.88
C ASP A 314 -5.59 -21.26 32.38
N GLU A 315 -6.82 -21.02 32.85
CA GLU A 315 -7.28 -21.32 34.21
C GLU A 315 -7.15 -22.81 34.55
N THR A 316 -7.35 -23.70 33.57
CA THR A 316 -7.22 -25.15 33.75
C THR A 316 -5.92 -25.74 33.19
N GLY A 317 -5.24 -25.04 32.28
CA GLY A 317 -4.09 -25.53 31.53
C GLY A 317 -4.43 -26.65 30.53
N VAL A 318 -5.67 -26.69 30.03
CA VAL A 318 -6.22 -27.82 29.26
C VAL A 318 -6.46 -27.42 27.81
N TYR A 319 -5.92 -28.20 26.86
CA TYR A 319 -6.33 -28.11 25.48
C TYR A 319 -7.64 -28.86 25.25
N GLN A 320 -8.52 -28.25 24.47
CA GLN A 320 -9.82 -28.80 24.15
C GLN A 320 -10.15 -28.63 22.67
N GLN A 321 -11.09 -29.43 22.18
CA GLN A 321 -11.66 -29.29 20.85
C GLN A 321 -13.19 -29.24 20.92
N ALA A 322 -13.80 -28.54 19.98
CA ALA A 322 -15.24 -28.55 19.79
C ALA A 322 -15.60 -28.42 18.31
N VAL A 323 -16.82 -28.82 17.96
CA VAL A 323 -17.41 -28.52 16.65
C VAL A 323 -18.57 -27.56 16.87
N LEU A 324 -18.43 -26.34 16.36
CA LEU A 324 -19.48 -25.33 16.39
C LEU A 324 -20.39 -25.58 15.18
N PRO A 325 -21.73 -25.57 15.34
CA PRO A 325 -22.68 -25.72 14.24
C PRO A 325 -22.79 -24.43 13.40
N ILE A 326 -21.64 -23.91 12.99
CA ILE A 326 -21.46 -22.77 12.10
C ILE A 326 -20.97 -23.33 10.76
N THR A 327 -21.61 -22.93 9.67
CA THR A 327 -21.17 -23.27 8.32
C THR A 327 -20.61 -22.01 7.68
N GLU A 328 -19.31 -22.02 7.40
CA GLU A 328 -18.64 -20.94 6.67
C GLU A 328 -18.89 -21.07 5.17
N ALA A 329 -19.10 -19.95 4.50
CA ALA A 329 -18.93 -19.89 3.07
C ALA A 329 -17.43 -19.73 2.79
N ILE A 330 -16.81 -20.69 2.11
CA ILE A 330 -15.41 -20.54 1.69
C ILE A 330 -15.34 -19.33 0.74
N GLN A 331 -14.61 -18.29 1.14
CA GLN A 331 -14.24 -17.23 0.22
C GLN A 331 -13.00 -17.69 -0.53
N ASP A 332 -13.10 -17.74 -1.85
CA ASP A 332 -11.90 -17.85 -2.67
C ASP A 332 -11.05 -16.60 -2.43
N PRO A 333 -9.71 -16.72 -2.36
CA PRO A 333 -8.85 -15.56 -2.28
C PRO A 333 -9.14 -14.64 -3.46
N ASP A 334 -9.30 -13.35 -3.18
CA ASP A 334 -9.51 -12.35 -4.23
C ASP A 334 -8.30 -12.43 -5.18
N SER A 335 -8.56 -12.82 -6.42
CA SER A 335 -7.51 -12.81 -7.45
C SER A 335 -7.12 -11.36 -7.71
N PRO A 336 -5.82 -11.05 -7.90
CA PRO A 336 -5.40 -9.70 -8.22
C PRO A 336 -6.21 -9.18 -9.40
N ARG A 337 -6.87 -8.03 -9.19
CA ARG A 337 -7.81 -7.46 -10.14
C ARG A 337 -7.16 -7.12 -11.48
N PHE A 338 -5.89 -6.74 -11.43
CA PHE A 338 -5.12 -6.30 -12.59
C PHE A 338 -3.87 -7.13 -12.78
N ASN A 339 -3.41 -7.20 -14.03
CA ASN A 339 -2.07 -7.71 -14.33
C ASN A 339 -1.04 -6.72 -13.79
N ALA A 340 0.08 -7.25 -13.30
CA ALA A 340 1.19 -6.44 -12.81
C ALA A 340 2.35 -6.41 -13.81
N VAL A 341 3.04 -5.26 -13.86
CA VAL A 341 4.39 -5.13 -14.42
C VAL A 341 5.38 -4.89 -13.28
N LEU A 342 6.66 -5.13 -13.53
CA LEU A 342 7.70 -4.96 -12.52
C LEU A 342 8.63 -3.79 -12.86
N PRO A 343 9.00 -2.95 -11.87
CA PRO A 343 10.03 -1.95 -12.05
C PRO A 343 11.41 -2.63 -12.14
N THR A 344 12.32 -2.03 -12.90
CA THR A 344 13.69 -2.53 -13.08
C THR A 344 14.74 -1.60 -12.47
N VAL A 345 14.39 -0.34 -12.25
CA VAL A 345 15.22 0.68 -11.61
C VAL A 345 14.33 1.56 -10.72
N GLN A 346 14.89 2.10 -9.65
CA GLN A 346 14.25 3.14 -8.84
C GLN A 346 15.24 4.29 -8.60
N THR A 347 14.75 5.51 -8.47
CA THR A 347 15.61 6.66 -8.16
C THR A 347 16.04 6.67 -6.71
N GLU A 348 17.15 7.36 -6.44
CA GLU A 348 17.43 7.84 -5.08
C GLU A 348 16.22 8.61 -4.55
N ALA A 349 15.86 8.34 -3.29
CA ALA A 349 14.73 8.96 -2.62
C ALA A 349 14.89 10.48 -2.50
N VAL A 350 13.77 11.20 -2.55
CA VAL A 350 13.83 12.65 -2.35
C VAL A 350 14.29 12.99 -0.93
N ALA A 351 15.01 14.10 -0.79
CA ALA A 351 15.62 14.49 0.49
C ALA A 351 14.61 14.95 1.56
N THR A 352 13.33 15.11 1.23
CA THR A 352 12.28 15.63 2.12
C THR A 352 11.23 14.56 2.38
N SER A 353 10.84 14.39 3.65
CA SER A 353 9.87 13.37 4.07
C SER A 353 8.42 13.76 3.83
N GLY A 354 7.55 12.75 3.94
CA GLY A 354 6.12 12.83 3.65
C GLY A 354 5.88 13.13 2.18
N ASP A 355 4.70 13.67 1.90
CA ASP A 355 4.23 13.98 0.55
C ASP A 355 5.14 15.03 -0.17
N ALA A 356 6.00 14.58 -1.07
CA ALA A 356 7.17 15.32 -1.55
C ALA A 356 7.55 15.07 -3.01
N ALA A 357 7.80 13.82 -3.43
CA ALA A 357 8.02 13.52 -4.85
C ALA A 357 6.67 13.58 -5.55
N ASP A 358 6.61 14.12 -6.76
CA ASP A 358 5.31 14.40 -7.39
C ASP A 358 5.31 13.97 -8.86
N ASP A 359 6.01 14.71 -9.73
CA ASP A 359 5.89 14.56 -11.17
C ASP A 359 7.23 14.34 -11.87
N PRO A 360 7.34 13.29 -12.71
CA PRO A 360 8.50 13.08 -13.56
C PRO A 360 8.32 13.65 -14.97
N ALA A 361 9.42 14.07 -15.60
CA ALA A 361 9.54 14.24 -17.04
C ALA A 361 10.81 13.54 -17.55
N ILE A 362 10.76 13.02 -18.78
CA ILE A 362 11.88 12.33 -19.40
C ILE A 362 12.51 13.24 -20.47
N TRP A 363 13.77 13.63 -20.27
CA TRP A 363 14.56 14.28 -21.32
C TRP A 363 15.36 13.23 -22.10
N HIS A 364 15.02 13.04 -23.38
CA HIS A 364 15.69 12.09 -24.27
C HIS A 364 16.95 12.70 -24.90
N ASN A 365 18.10 12.08 -24.67
CA ASN A 365 19.34 12.45 -25.35
C ASN A 365 19.47 11.68 -26.67
N ALA A 366 19.11 12.30 -27.78
CA ALA A 366 19.15 11.66 -29.10
C ALA A 366 20.56 11.23 -29.55
N HIS A 367 21.63 11.85 -29.01
CA HIS A 367 23.02 11.53 -29.38
C HIS A 367 23.61 10.39 -28.53
N ALA A 368 23.14 10.25 -27.30
CA ALA A 368 23.56 9.22 -26.35
C ALA A 368 22.36 8.79 -25.50
N PRO A 369 21.48 7.91 -26.00
CA PRO A 369 20.21 7.61 -25.35
C PRO A 369 20.32 7.10 -23.91
N GLU A 370 21.38 6.35 -23.60
CA GLU A 370 21.70 5.89 -22.25
C GLU A 370 22.07 7.02 -21.28
N GLN A 371 22.38 8.21 -21.80
CA GLN A 371 22.65 9.44 -21.05
C GLN A 371 21.44 10.38 -21.04
N SER A 372 20.23 9.87 -21.25
CA SER A 372 18.99 10.62 -20.99
C SER A 372 18.84 10.94 -19.50
N ARG A 373 17.89 11.81 -19.16
CA ARG A 373 17.66 12.28 -17.78
C ARG A 373 16.19 12.14 -17.40
N ILE A 374 15.97 11.91 -16.12
CA ILE A 374 14.65 12.04 -15.50
C ILE A 374 14.68 13.31 -14.66
N LEU A 375 13.76 14.22 -14.94
CA LEU A 375 13.52 15.41 -14.13
C LEU A 375 12.37 15.07 -13.19
N GLY A 376 12.57 15.11 -11.89
CA GLY A 376 11.55 14.81 -10.90
C GLY A 376 11.31 15.99 -9.97
N THR A 377 10.06 16.42 -9.82
CA THR A 377 9.74 17.48 -8.87
C THR A 377 9.78 16.97 -7.43
N ASN A 378 10.24 17.85 -6.55
CA ASN A 378 10.09 17.74 -5.12
C ASN A 378 9.27 18.96 -4.67
N LYS A 379 7.98 18.78 -4.40
CA LYS A 379 7.03 19.86 -4.11
C LYS A 379 7.30 20.65 -2.84
N LYS A 380 8.27 20.21 -2.04
CA LYS A 380 8.76 20.92 -0.86
C LYS A 380 10.05 21.70 -1.10
N ARG A 381 10.78 21.45 -2.20
CA ARG A 381 12.16 21.98 -2.36
C ARG A 381 12.53 22.50 -3.75
N GLY A 382 12.16 21.81 -4.82
CA GLY A 382 12.62 22.17 -6.16
C GLY A 382 12.62 21.01 -7.15
N LEU A 383 13.55 21.06 -8.10
CA LEU A 383 13.63 20.10 -9.20
C LEU A 383 14.88 19.24 -9.07
N ASN A 384 14.71 17.92 -9.08
CA ASN A 384 15.81 16.96 -9.11
C ASN A 384 16.02 16.44 -10.53
N VAL A 385 17.26 16.06 -10.83
CA VAL A 385 17.64 15.47 -12.11
C VAL A 385 18.37 14.17 -11.84
N TYR A 386 17.91 13.07 -12.42
CA TYR A 386 18.42 11.73 -12.21
C TYR A 386 18.96 11.11 -13.51
N SER A 387 19.88 10.17 -13.37
CA SER A 387 20.29 9.27 -14.45
C SER A 387 19.22 8.18 -14.67
N LEU A 388 19.27 7.48 -15.81
CA LEU A 388 18.41 6.29 -16.05
C LEU A 388 18.72 5.10 -15.13
N LYS A 389 19.78 5.20 -14.31
CA LYS A 389 20.11 4.24 -13.25
C LYS A 389 19.55 4.66 -11.89
N GLY A 390 18.85 5.79 -11.82
CA GLY A 390 18.25 6.33 -10.60
C GLY A 390 19.16 7.22 -9.76
N GLU A 391 20.41 7.45 -10.19
CA GLU A 391 21.37 8.27 -9.43
C GLU A 391 21.00 9.75 -9.50
N LEU A 392 21.02 10.46 -8.36
CA LEU A 392 20.76 11.90 -8.33
C LEU A 392 21.96 12.68 -8.88
N LEU A 393 21.77 13.38 -9.99
CA LEU A 393 22.81 14.16 -10.67
C LEU A 393 22.77 15.64 -10.30
N GLN A 394 21.58 16.22 -10.17
CA GLN A 394 21.39 17.63 -9.80
C GLN A 394 20.18 17.81 -8.90
N SER A 395 20.23 18.82 -8.04
CA SER A 395 19.10 19.29 -7.25
C SER A 395 19.06 20.82 -7.32
N LEU A 396 18.06 21.38 -7.98
CA LEU A 396 17.85 22.81 -8.14
C LEU A 396 16.83 23.30 -7.11
N ALA A 397 17.25 24.13 -6.16
CA ALA A 397 16.39 24.68 -5.11
C ALA A 397 15.58 25.88 -5.63
N VAL A 398 14.50 25.61 -6.35
CA VAL A 398 13.68 26.63 -7.05
C VAL A 398 12.32 26.89 -6.40
N GLY A 399 12.09 26.32 -5.20
CA GLY A 399 10.84 26.47 -4.46
C GLY A 399 9.91 25.29 -4.65
N ARG A 400 8.63 25.48 -4.32
CA ARG A 400 7.60 24.42 -4.35
C ARG A 400 7.11 24.19 -5.79
N VAL A 401 7.90 23.48 -6.58
CA VAL A 401 7.49 23.07 -7.94
C VAL A 401 6.63 21.82 -7.88
N ASN A 402 5.51 21.78 -8.62
CA ASN A 402 4.54 20.68 -8.57
C ASN A 402 4.74 19.72 -9.75
N ASN A 403 4.41 20.15 -10.97
CA ASN A 403 4.54 19.36 -12.19
C ASN A 403 5.66 19.88 -13.09
N VAL A 404 6.22 19.03 -13.95
CA VAL A 404 7.29 19.37 -14.88
C VAL A 404 7.10 18.69 -16.22
N ASP A 405 7.40 19.39 -17.32
CA ASP A 405 7.43 18.80 -18.66
C ASP A 405 8.57 19.42 -19.49
N VAL A 406 9.00 18.71 -20.54
CA VAL A 406 10.17 19.00 -21.37
C VAL A 406 9.78 19.09 -22.85
N ARG A 407 10.37 20.04 -23.58
CA ARG A 407 10.34 20.07 -25.05
C ARG A 407 11.73 20.39 -25.62
N HIS A 408 12.02 19.84 -26.80
CA HIS A 408 13.33 19.98 -27.44
C HIS A 408 13.42 21.19 -28.36
N GLY A 409 14.64 21.68 -28.61
CA GLY A 409 14.96 22.57 -29.73
C GLY A 409 14.54 24.04 -29.57
N PHE A 410 14.36 24.54 -28.35
CA PHE A 410 14.00 25.93 -28.09
C PHE A 410 15.17 26.86 -28.45
N THR A 411 14.89 27.92 -29.22
CA THR A 411 15.91 28.90 -29.63
C THR A 411 15.74 30.26 -28.93
N LEU A 412 16.80 30.75 -28.30
CA LEU A 412 16.90 32.08 -27.69
C LEU A 412 18.24 32.73 -28.02
N ALA A 413 18.25 33.95 -28.55
CA ALA A 413 19.46 34.69 -28.92
C ALA A 413 20.48 33.85 -29.73
N GLU A 414 20.02 33.15 -30.77
CA GLU A 414 20.81 32.27 -31.64
C GLU A 414 21.41 31.02 -30.96
N LYS A 415 21.04 30.75 -29.70
CA LYS A 415 21.37 29.49 -29.00
C LYS A 415 20.16 28.58 -28.98
N THR A 416 20.38 27.32 -29.33
CA THR A 416 19.35 26.28 -29.24
C THR A 416 19.67 25.34 -28.08
N PHE A 417 18.67 25.07 -27.25
CA PHE A 417 18.73 24.16 -26.11
C PHE A 417 17.36 23.50 -25.91
N ASP A 418 17.28 22.49 -25.07
CA ASP A 418 15.99 21.88 -24.72
C ASP A 418 15.42 22.57 -23.49
N ILE A 419 14.11 22.82 -23.47
CA ILE A 419 13.46 23.60 -22.42
C ILE A 419 12.63 22.70 -21.52
N ALA A 420 12.69 22.93 -20.21
CA ALA A 420 11.72 22.41 -19.27
C ALA A 420 10.90 23.54 -18.65
N ALA A 421 9.66 23.26 -18.30
CA ALA A 421 8.80 24.15 -17.54
C ALA A 421 8.25 23.40 -16.32
N ALA A 422 8.17 24.08 -15.18
CA ALA A 422 7.55 23.53 -13.98
C ALA A 422 6.57 24.53 -13.35
N SER A 423 5.47 24.03 -12.80
CA SER A 423 4.50 24.86 -12.08
C SER A 423 5.06 25.19 -10.71
N ASN A 424 5.10 26.46 -10.31
CA ASN A 424 5.76 26.91 -9.08
C ASN A 424 4.79 27.58 -8.11
N ARG A 425 4.43 26.86 -7.05
CA ARG A 425 3.49 27.29 -6.00
C ARG A 425 4.05 28.37 -5.09
N SER A 426 5.38 28.44 -4.94
CA SER A 426 6.01 29.49 -4.11
C SER A 426 5.85 30.88 -4.72
N LYS A 427 5.77 30.96 -6.05
CA LYS A 427 5.78 32.23 -6.79
C LYS A 427 4.53 32.45 -7.64
N ARG A 428 3.61 31.47 -7.72
CA ARG A 428 2.45 31.46 -8.62
C ARG A 428 2.87 31.70 -10.07
N SER A 429 3.86 30.93 -10.50
CA SER A 429 4.54 31.13 -11.78
C SER A 429 4.81 29.81 -12.49
N ILE A 430 5.20 29.91 -13.76
CA ILE A 430 5.88 28.85 -14.50
C ILE A 430 7.39 29.10 -14.37
N SER A 431 8.14 28.19 -13.75
CA SER A 431 9.60 28.24 -13.73
C SER A 431 10.15 27.57 -14.99
N LEU A 432 11.02 28.26 -15.72
CA LEU A 432 11.64 27.77 -16.96
C LEU A 432 13.09 27.35 -16.72
N PHE A 433 13.50 26.27 -17.38
CA PHE A 433 14.85 25.71 -17.31
C PHE A 433 15.40 25.46 -18.70
N ALA A 434 16.71 25.63 -18.87
CA ALA A 434 17.45 25.16 -20.03
C ALA A 434 18.13 23.82 -19.69
N ILE A 435 18.07 22.89 -20.62
CA ILE A 435 18.77 21.62 -20.61
C ILE A 435 19.81 21.67 -21.73
N GLU A 436 21.07 21.50 -21.37
CA GLU A 436 22.17 21.46 -22.34
C GLU A 436 22.06 20.17 -23.19
N PRO A 437 21.95 20.26 -24.53
CA PRO A 437 21.61 19.11 -25.38
C PRO A 437 22.60 17.95 -25.41
N HIS A 438 23.85 18.15 -25.00
CA HIS A 438 24.92 17.14 -25.02
C HIS A 438 25.11 16.48 -23.66
N THR A 439 25.10 17.27 -22.58
CA THR A 439 25.38 16.81 -21.21
C THR A 439 24.13 16.50 -20.40
N GLY A 440 22.98 17.06 -20.81
CA GLY A 440 21.75 17.02 -20.01
C GLY A 440 21.82 17.88 -18.75
N GLU A 441 22.78 18.81 -18.66
CA GLU A 441 22.89 19.72 -17.53
C GLU A 441 21.68 20.68 -17.51
N VAL A 442 20.95 20.67 -16.41
CA VAL A 442 19.75 21.51 -16.23
C VAL A 442 20.13 22.79 -15.48
N SER A 443 19.68 23.94 -15.99
CA SER A 443 19.89 25.26 -15.38
C SER A 443 18.60 26.05 -15.33
N TYR A 444 18.33 26.71 -14.20
CA TYR A 444 17.20 27.62 -14.07
C TYR A 444 17.40 28.89 -14.92
N LEU A 445 16.37 29.30 -15.65
CA LEU A 445 16.39 30.52 -16.47
C LEU A 445 15.66 31.68 -15.78
N GLN A 446 14.34 31.59 -15.68
CA GLN A 446 13.47 32.65 -15.17
C GLN A 446 12.08 32.11 -14.83
N ASP A 447 11.27 32.93 -14.17
CA ASP A 447 9.86 32.66 -13.95
C ASP A 447 8.97 33.48 -14.91
N VAL A 448 7.85 32.90 -15.31
CA VAL A 448 6.73 33.57 -15.99
C VAL A 448 5.56 33.64 -15.00
N ALA A 449 5.15 34.85 -14.61
CA ALA A 449 4.02 35.02 -13.71
C ALA A 449 2.71 34.53 -14.33
N THR A 450 1.89 33.84 -13.53
CA THR A 450 0.52 33.45 -13.89
C THR A 450 -0.51 34.38 -13.25
N ASN A 451 -1.79 34.25 -13.59
CA ASN A 451 -2.87 34.90 -12.85
C ASN A 451 -3.59 33.96 -11.88
N LEU A 452 -3.04 32.76 -11.66
CA LEU A 452 -3.64 31.71 -10.83
C LEU A 452 -3.33 31.94 -9.34
N ASN A 453 -4.22 31.47 -8.48
CA ASN A 453 -4.10 31.63 -7.02
C ASN A 453 -3.32 30.48 -6.40
N ASP A 454 -3.67 29.24 -6.78
CA ASP A 454 -3.00 28.01 -6.36
C ASP A 454 -2.63 27.19 -7.58
N VAL A 455 -1.53 27.62 -8.22
CA VAL A 455 -0.89 26.91 -9.33
C VAL A 455 -0.70 25.43 -8.97
N TYR A 456 -1.03 24.53 -9.89
CA TYR A 456 -1.01 23.09 -9.61
C TYR A 456 -0.43 22.30 -10.79
N GLY A 457 -1.25 21.63 -11.62
CA GLY A 457 -0.86 20.88 -12.81
C GLY A 457 -0.19 21.70 -13.91
N LEU A 458 0.71 21.07 -14.68
CA LEU A 458 1.37 21.67 -15.85
C LEU A 458 1.82 20.62 -16.88
N CYS A 459 1.70 20.97 -18.16
CA CYS A 459 2.34 20.27 -19.28
C CYS A 459 2.69 21.27 -20.40
N MET A 460 3.66 20.90 -21.23
CA MET A 460 4.11 21.69 -22.38
C MET A 460 3.47 21.19 -23.68
N ALA A 461 3.58 21.99 -24.73
CA ALA A 461 3.26 21.60 -26.09
C ALA A 461 4.21 22.26 -27.08
N HIS A 462 4.52 21.57 -28.18
CA HIS A 462 5.20 22.15 -29.34
C HIS A 462 4.32 21.97 -30.59
N VAL A 463 3.56 23.01 -30.93
CA VAL A 463 2.54 22.96 -31.99
C VAL A 463 2.74 24.12 -32.95
N ASN A 464 2.80 23.82 -34.26
CA ASN A 464 3.04 24.81 -35.32
C ASN A 464 4.32 25.67 -35.08
N GLU A 465 5.43 25.03 -34.70
CA GLU A 465 6.71 25.70 -34.41
C GLU A 465 6.64 26.70 -33.22
N GLN A 466 5.65 26.54 -32.35
CA GLN A 466 5.46 27.39 -31.17
C GLN A 466 5.40 26.54 -29.91
N TYR A 467 6.07 27.01 -28.86
CA TYR A 467 6.06 26.38 -27.56
C TYR A 467 4.95 26.97 -26.71
N TYR A 468 4.17 26.10 -26.09
CA TYR A 468 3.13 26.47 -25.15
C TYR A 468 3.32 25.77 -23.82
N VAL A 469 2.78 26.38 -22.78
CA VAL A 469 2.64 25.78 -21.45
C VAL A 469 1.16 25.87 -21.07
N PHE A 470 0.57 24.73 -20.76
CA PHE A 470 -0.72 24.64 -20.09
C PHE A 470 -0.45 24.52 -18.59
N ILE A 471 -1.10 25.34 -17.79
CA ILE A 471 -0.97 25.37 -16.33
C ILE A 471 -2.35 25.58 -15.72
N ASN A 472 -2.62 24.93 -14.59
CA ASN A 472 -3.94 24.97 -13.97
C ASN A 472 -3.90 25.41 -12.49
N ASP A 473 -5.09 25.67 -11.97
CA ASP A 473 -5.40 25.99 -10.58
C ASP A 473 -6.31 24.89 -10.01
N THR A 474 -6.23 24.66 -8.70
CA THR A 474 -7.04 23.66 -8.00
C THR A 474 -8.54 23.92 -8.09
N ASP A 475 -8.96 25.12 -8.47
CA ASP A 475 -10.36 25.48 -8.68
C ASP A 475 -10.92 25.16 -10.09
N GLY A 476 -10.13 24.52 -10.96
CA GLY A 476 -10.53 24.12 -12.31
C GLY A 476 -10.14 25.07 -13.44
N HIS A 477 -9.53 26.23 -13.16
CA HIS A 477 -9.06 27.13 -14.22
C HIS A 477 -7.80 26.61 -14.90
N PHE A 478 -7.73 26.78 -16.22
CA PHE A 478 -6.53 26.57 -17.04
C PHE A 478 -6.12 27.86 -17.72
N GLU A 479 -4.80 28.08 -17.79
CA GLU A 479 -4.16 29.10 -18.60
C GLU A 479 -3.22 28.45 -19.63
N GLN A 480 -3.24 28.94 -20.87
CA GLN A 480 -2.29 28.57 -21.92
C GLN A 480 -1.37 29.75 -22.22
N TYR A 481 -0.08 29.56 -22.01
CA TYR A 481 0.96 30.56 -22.30
C TYR A 481 1.74 30.16 -23.55
N GLN A 482 1.93 31.08 -24.48
CA GLN A 482 2.90 30.95 -25.57
C GLN A 482 4.25 31.47 -25.08
N LEU A 483 5.32 30.70 -25.27
CA LEU A 483 6.68 31.11 -24.94
C LEU A 483 7.33 31.77 -26.16
N GLU A 484 7.63 33.06 -26.05
CA GLU A 484 8.28 33.86 -27.09
C GLU A 484 9.70 34.24 -26.64
N GLY A 485 10.72 33.73 -27.32
CA GLY A 485 12.10 34.17 -27.11
C GLY A 485 12.33 35.55 -27.74
N LYS A 486 12.68 36.55 -26.92
CA LYS A 486 13.06 37.88 -27.41
C LYS A 486 14.31 38.38 -26.69
N ASP A 487 15.32 38.73 -27.47
CA ASP A 487 16.64 39.08 -26.94
C ASP A 487 17.17 37.93 -26.05
N SER A 488 17.58 38.22 -24.82
CA SER A 488 18.03 37.22 -23.83
C SER A 488 16.94 36.83 -22.81
N GLN A 489 15.66 37.10 -23.08
CA GLN A 489 14.55 36.77 -22.18
C GLN A 489 13.47 35.96 -22.88
N ILE A 490 12.79 35.10 -22.13
CA ILE A 490 11.62 34.36 -22.59
C ILE A 490 10.38 35.07 -22.05
N LYS A 491 9.48 35.50 -22.92
CA LYS A 491 8.20 36.07 -22.51
C LYS A 491 7.11 35.01 -22.61
N GLY A 492 6.41 34.74 -21.52
CA GLY A 492 5.17 33.97 -21.55
C GLY A 492 3.99 34.90 -21.83
N LYS A 493 3.31 34.71 -22.96
CA LYS A 493 2.11 35.45 -23.35
C LYS A 493 0.89 34.57 -23.11
N LEU A 494 -0.01 34.99 -22.23
CA LEU A 494 -1.30 34.33 -22.05
C LEU A 494 -2.12 34.44 -23.35
N VAL A 495 -2.43 33.30 -23.98
CA VAL A 495 -3.12 33.23 -25.28
C VAL A 495 -4.51 32.61 -25.20
N ARG A 496 -4.79 31.83 -24.14
CA ARG A 496 -6.09 31.19 -23.94
C ARG A 496 -6.31 30.88 -22.46
N GLN A 497 -7.57 30.85 -22.08
CA GLN A 497 -8.04 30.36 -20.79
C GLN A 497 -9.30 29.50 -21.01
N PHE A 498 -9.50 28.51 -20.15
CA PHE A 498 -10.73 27.73 -20.05
C PHE A 498 -10.88 27.20 -18.63
N LYS A 499 -12.00 26.54 -18.32
CA LYS A 499 -12.29 26.05 -16.97
C LYS A 499 -13.08 24.74 -17.00
N VAL A 500 -12.79 23.85 -16.05
CA VAL A 500 -13.60 22.67 -15.68
C VAL A 500 -14.24 22.86 -14.29
N ALA A 501 -15.04 21.89 -13.84
CA ALA A 501 -15.90 22.08 -12.68
C ALA A 501 -15.16 21.97 -11.34
N SER A 502 -14.15 21.11 -11.26
CA SER A 502 -13.33 20.86 -10.08
C SER A 502 -11.84 20.70 -10.42
N GLN A 503 -11.07 20.27 -9.42
CA GLN A 503 -9.61 20.18 -9.43
C GLN A 503 -9.07 19.32 -10.58
N PRO A 504 -8.21 19.89 -11.44
CA PRO A 504 -7.40 19.16 -12.40
C PRO A 504 -5.92 19.19 -12.02
N GLU A 505 -5.17 18.15 -12.39
CA GLU A 505 -3.72 18.09 -12.16
C GLU A 505 -3.01 17.56 -13.39
N GLY A 506 -2.95 16.24 -13.56
CA GLY A 506 -2.20 15.60 -14.63
C GLY A 506 -2.65 16.00 -16.03
N CYS A 507 -1.69 16.31 -16.92
CA CYS A 507 -1.99 16.59 -18.32
C CYS A 507 -0.85 16.18 -19.26
N VAL A 508 -1.21 15.91 -20.51
CA VAL A 508 -0.26 15.62 -21.59
C VAL A 508 -0.78 16.20 -22.90
N VAL A 509 0.13 16.68 -23.75
CA VAL A 509 -0.19 17.15 -25.09
C VAL A 509 0.42 16.24 -26.14
N ASP A 510 -0.44 15.75 -27.03
CA ASP A 510 -0.02 15.18 -28.29
C ASP A 510 0.33 16.32 -29.26
N ASP A 511 1.63 16.54 -29.45
CA ASP A 511 2.15 17.61 -30.30
C ASP A 511 1.78 17.39 -31.79
N GLU A 512 1.74 16.14 -32.26
CA GLU A 512 1.45 15.79 -33.66
C GLU A 512 -0.03 16.06 -33.99
N TYR A 513 -0.94 15.68 -33.10
CA TYR A 513 -2.37 15.88 -33.28
C TYR A 513 -2.88 17.20 -32.70
N ALA A 514 -1.99 17.98 -32.07
CA ALA A 514 -2.28 19.21 -31.36
C ALA A 514 -3.45 19.05 -30.38
N GLN A 515 -3.35 18.05 -29.49
CA GLN A 515 -4.43 17.61 -28.63
C GLN A 515 -3.98 17.54 -27.17
N LEU A 516 -4.60 18.32 -26.30
CA LEU A 516 -4.41 18.26 -24.85
C LEU A 516 -5.36 17.23 -24.25
N TYR A 517 -4.83 16.38 -23.39
CA TYR A 517 -5.54 15.50 -22.48
C TYR A 517 -5.21 15.90 -21.04
N PHE A 518 -6.21 15.89 -20.15
CA PHE A 518 -5.99 16.23 -18.75
C PHE A 518 -7.01 15.56 -17.82
N GLY A 519 -6.58 15.25 -16.60
CA GLY A 519 -7.41 14.68 -15.56
C GLY A 519 -8.17 15.78 -14.81
N GLU A 520 -9.47 15.59 -14.61
CA GLU A 520 -10.19 16.22 -13.50
C GLU A 520 -10.34 15.11 -12.46
N GLU A 521 -9.63 15.22 -11.34
CA GLU A 521 -9.29 14.13 -10.41
C GLU A 521 -10.48 13.21 -10.10
N ALA A 522 -11.59 13.82 -9.67
CA ALA A 522 -12.81 13.11 -9.28
C ALA A 522 -13.83 12.88 -10.41
N LYS A 523 -13.46 13.06 -11.68
CA LYS A 523 -14.38 12.97 -12.84
C LYS A 523 -13.90 12.10 -14.00
N GLY A 524 -12.62 12.12 -14.32
CA GLY A 524 -12.07 11.39 -15.46
C GLY A 524 -11.20 12.26 -16.38
N ILE A 525 -10.93 11.74 -17.57
CA ILE A 525 -10.03 12.37 -18.55
C ILE A 525 -10.83 13.20 -19.54
N TRP A 526 -10.40 14.45 -19.69
CA TRP A 526 -10.90 15.41 -20.66
C TRP A 526 -9.94 15.57 -21.83
N GLN A 527 -10.50 15.97 -22.98
CA GLN A 527 -9.76 16.23 -24.21
C GLN A 527 -10.14 17.63 -24.74
N VAL A 528 -9.15 18.43 -25.13
CA VAL A 528 -9.36 19.74 -25.75
C VAL A 528 -8.25 20.07 -26.76
N ASP A 529 -8.59 20.69 -27.89
CA ASP A 529 -7.63 21.10 -28.92
C ASP A 529 -6.53 21.99 -28.30
N ALA A 530 -5.26 21.69 -28.52
CA ALA A 530 -4.12 22.40 -27.92
C ALA A 530 -3.77 23.70 -28.67
N ARG A 531 -4.32 23.94 -29.86
CA ARG A 531 -4.11 25.20 -30.60
C ARG A 531 -4.85 26.35 -29.92
N VAL A 532 -4.40 27.57 -30.21
CA VAL A 532 -5.07 28.79 -29.74
C VAL A 532 -6.40 28.96 -30.49
N ASN A 533 -7.48 28.50 -29.89
CA ASN A 533 -8.84 28.59 -30.43
C ASN A 533 -9.88 28.67 -29.30
N LYS A 534 -11.16 28.54 -29.65
CA LYS A 534 -12.30 28.59 -28.71
C LYS A 534 -12.92 27.21 -28.43
N ALA A 535 -12.22 26.12 -28.72
CA ALA A 535 -12.72 24.78 -28.41
C ALA A 535 -12.94 24.63 -26.91
N LEU A 536 -13.94 23.85 -26.53
CA LEU A 536 -14.23 23.54 -25.14
C LEU A 536 -13.78 22.11 -24.83
N PRO A 537 -13.37 21.83 -23.58
CA PRO A 537 -13.07 20.48 -23.14
C PRO A 537 -14.26 19.53 -23.32
N ARG A 538 -13.96 18.28 -23.69
CA ARG A 538 -14.92 17.18 -23.77
C ARG A 538 -14.42 16.02 -22.90
N LEU A 539 -15.28 15.52 -22.02
CA LEU A 539 -14.98 14.33 -21.23
C LEU A 539 -14.93 13.11 -22.16
N ILE A 540 -13.82 12.37 -22.14
CA ILE A 540 -13.58 11.23 -23.04
C ILE A 540 -13.48 9.91 -22.30
N ALA A 541 -13.08 9.90 -21.04
CA ALA A 541 -13.02 8.71 -20.21
C ALA A 541 -13.52 9.05 -18.80
N PRO A 542 -14.81 8.85 -18.49
CA PRO A 542 -15.30 8.97 -17.13
C PRO A 542 -14.74 7.85 -16.26
N LEU A 543 -14.74 8.06 -14.94
CA LEU A 543 -14.45 7.02 -13.95
C LEU A 543 -15.39 5.81 -14.10
N ASN A 544 -14.87 4.63 -13.76
CA ASN A 544 -15.61 3.38 -13.73
C ASN A 544 -15.13 2.53 -12.54
N GLU A 545 -15.45 1.23 -12.51
CA GLU A 545 -15.05 0.36 -11.42
C GLU A 545 -13.54 0.07 -11.38
N ASP A 546 -12.86 0.05 -12.53
CA ASP A 546 -11.44 -0.30 -12.72
C ASP A 546 -10.52 0.93 -12.85
N PHE A 547 -11.08 2.07 -13.25
CA PHE A 547 -10.40 3.37 -13.37
C PHE A 547 -11.11 4.37 -12.46
N VAL A 548 -10.53 4.63 -11.30
CA VAL A 548 -11.14 5.35 -10.18
C VAL A 548 -10.42 6.67 -9.90
N ALA A 549 -11.07 7.52 -9.10
CA ALA A 549 -10.45 8.75 -8.62
C ALA A 549 -9.30 8.43 -7.64
N ASP A 550 -8.26 9.27 -7.55
CA ASP A 550 -8.04 10.48 -8.35
C ASP A 550 -7.32 10.18 -9.68
N VAL A 551 -7.69 10.90 -10.75
CA VAL A 551 -7.01 10.83 -12.05
C VAL A 551 -5.84 11.80 -12.09
N GLU A 552 -4.65 11.25 -11.95
CA GLU A 552 -3.42 12.03 -11.80
C GLU A 552 -2.59 12.08 -13.10
N GLY A 553 -1.28 11.89 -12.99
CA GLY A 553 -0.32 11.95 -14.09
C GLY A 553 -0.71 11.05 -15.26
N MET A 554 -0.34 11.49 -16.47
CA MET A 554 -0.64 10.76 -17.69
C MET A 554 0.39 11.02 -18.79
N GLY A 555 0.56 10.05 -19.68
CA GLY A 555 1.46 10.16 -20.83
C GLY A 555 0.95 9.40 -22.04
N ILE A 556 1.56 9.64 -23.21
CA ILE A 556 1.17 9.01 -24.48
C ILE A 556 2.24 8.02 -24.94
N TYR A 557 1.87 6.75 -24.98
CA TYR A 557 2.71 5.68 -25.50
C TYR A 557 2.38 5.37 -26.95
N HIS A 558 3.41 5.31 -27.80
CA HIS A 558 3.27 4.89 -29.20
C HIS A 558 3.69 3.44 -29.37
N LEU A 559 2.79 2.62 -29.89
CA LEU A 559 3.02 1.19 -30.13
C LEU A 559 2.34 0.77 -31.43
N ASP A 560 3.09 0.09 -32.31
CA ASP A 560 2.59 -0.47 -33.56
C ASP A 560 1.82 0.57 -34.43
N HIS A 561 2.34 1.80 -34.50
CA HIS A 561 1.74 2.97 -35.18
C HIS A 561 0.39 3.43 -34.60
N LYS A 562 0.09 3.07 -33.36
CA LYS A 562 -1.07 3.50 -32.60
C LYS A 562 -0.67 4.21 -31.33
N ARG A 563 -1.55 5.07 -30.84
CA ARG A 563 -1.37 5.89 -29.64
C ARG A 563 -2.23 5.39 -28.50
N TYR A 564 -1.63 5.31 -27.33
CA TYR A 564 -2.28 4.88 -26.10
C TYR A 564 -2.02 5.92 -25.02
N LEU A 565 -3.09 6.41 -24.40
CA LEU A 565 -2.97 7.24 -23.21
C LEU A 565 -2.88 6.30 -22.00
N VAL A 566 -1.85 6.49 -21.17
CA VAL A 566 -1.68 5.81 -19.89
C VAL A 566 -1.90 6.85 -18.81
N ALA A 567 -2.78 6.58 -17.84
CA ALA A 567 -3.13 7.52 -16.79
C ALA A 567 -3.13 6.86 -15.41
N SER A 568 -2.61 7.55 -14.40
CA SER A 568 -2.68 7.14 -13.01
C SER A 568 -4.13 7.16 -12.52
N SER A 569 -4.54 6.06 -11.89
CA SER A 569 -5.78 5.89 -11.15
C SER A 569 -5.39 5.70 -9.69
N GLN A 570 -5.16 6.81 -9.00
CA GLN A 570 -4.44 6.84 -7.73
C GLN A 570 -5.18 6.05 -6.64
N GLY A 571 -6.50 6.17 -6.55
CA GLY A 571 -7.29 5.56 -5.47
C GLY A 571 -7.35 4.03 -5.48
N ASN A 572 -6.85 3.37 -6.53
CA ASN A 572 -6.65 1.92 -6.55
C ASN A 572 -5.24 1.50 -6.97
N ASN A 573 -4.26 2.42 -6.91
CA ASN A 573 -2.84 2.19 -7.26
C ASN A 573 -2.65 1.52 -8.63
N SER A 574 -3.46 1.89 -9.63
CA SER A 574 -3.42 1.28 -10.95
C SER A 574 -3.25 2.32 -12.08
N TYR A 575 -3.02 1.82 -13.29
CA TYR A 575 -2.77 2.64 -14.47
C TYR A 575 -3.72 2.24 -15.59
N GLY A 576 -4.66 3.12 -15.91
CA GLY A 576 -5.64 2.91 -16.97
C GLY A 576 -5.05 3.18 -18.35
N VAL A 577 -5.36 2.33 -19.33
CA VAL A 577 -4.88 2.46 -20.71
C VAL A 577 -6.03 2.66 -21.70
N PHE A 578 -5.90 3.69 -22.53
CA PHE A 578 -6.94 4.10 -23.48
C PHE A 578 -6.38 4.17 -24.91
N ALA A 579 -7.02 3.48 -25.85
CA ALA A 579 -6.66 3.52 -27.27
C ALA A 579 -7.17 4.82 -27.93
N LEU A 580 -6.29 5.82 -28.05
CA LEU A 580 -6.65 7.14 -28.59
C LEU A 580 -7.15 7.08 -30.04
N ASP A 581 -6.57 6.18 -30.84
CA ASP A 581 -6.96 5.97 -32.24
C ASP A 581 -8.20 5.08 -32.42
N ASP A 582 -8.78 4.59 -31.32
CA ASP A 582 -10.02 3.82 -31.29
C ASP A 582 -11.03 4.51 -30.35
N HIS A 583 -11.35 5.77 -30.67
CA HIS A 583 -12.33 6.58 -29.95
C HIS A 583 -12.08 6.69 -28.44
N ASN A 584 -10.81 6.66 -28.01
CA ASN A 584 -10.40 6.67 -26.61
C ASN A 584 -10.93 5.47 -25.80
N ARG A 585 -11.14 4.32 -26.45
CA ARG A 585 -11.63 3.11 -25.79
C ARG A 585 -10.69 2.68 -24.66
N TYR A 586 -11.25 2.48 -23.48
CA TYR A 586 -10.55 1.85 -22.36
C TYR A 586 -10.23 0.39 -22.68
N LEU A 587 -8.97 0.01 -22.54
CA LEU A 587 -8.48 -1.35 -22.79
C LEU A 587 -8.42 -2.18 -21.51
N GLY A 588 -8.00 -1.57 -20.41
CA GLY A 588 -7.79 -2.21 -19.12
C GLY A 588 -6.88 -1.38 -18.23
N SER A 589 -6.65 -1.85 -17.00
CA SER A 589 -5.69 -1.30 -16.05
C SER A 589 -4.62 -2.33 -15.69
N PHE A 590 -3.46 -1.84 -15.28
CA PHE A 590 -2.38 -2.64 -14.72
C PHE A 590 -1.86 -2.01 -13.43
N THR A 591 -1.10 -2.77 -12.63
CA THR A 591 -0.39 -2.28 -11.43
C THR A 591 1.12 -2.41 -11.60
N ILE A 592 1.91 -1.74 -10.76
CA ILE A 592 3.35 -1.95 -10.67
C ILE A 592 3.64 -2.65 -9.35
N ASP A 593 4.06 -3.91 -9.41
CA ASP A 593 4.29 -4.77 -8.24
C ASP A 593 5.79 -4.90 -7.91
N MET A 594 6.10 -5.38 -6.72
CA MET A 594 7.47 -5.49 -6.23
C MET A 594 8.34 -6.44 -7.06
N ASN A 595 9.57 -5.99 -7.34
CA ASN A 595 10.64 -6.79 -7.89
C ASN A 595 11.65 -7.18 -6.79
N LEU A 596 11.33 -8.25 -6.06
CA LEU A 596 12.16 -8.77 -4.97
C LEU A 596 13.62 -9.06 -5.39
N PRO A 597 13.92 -9.70 -6.55
CA PRO A 597 15.29 -9.89 -6.99
C PRO A 597 16.09 -8.60 -7.19
N ALA A 598 15.42 -7.51 -7.59
CA ALA A 598 16.03 -6.19 -7.73
C ALA A 598 16.03 -5.38 -6.43
N ASN A 599 15.36 -5.85 -5.38
CA ASN A 599 15.11 -5.11 -4.15
C ASN A 599 14.45 -3.75 -4.44
N ILE A 600 13.40 -3.79 -5.26
CA ILE A 600 12.53 -2.66 -5.59
C ILE A 600 11.08 -3.06 -5.28
N ASP A 601 10.40 -2.25 -4.49
CA ASP A 601 8.98 -2.33 -4.15
C ASP A 601 8.05 -2.04 -5.34
N GLY A 602 6.75 -2.09 -5.08
CA GLY A 602 5.75 -1.71 -6.07
C GLY A 602 5.66 -0.19 -6.19
N VAL A 603 4.49 0.26 -6.64
CA VAL A 603 4.16 1.68 -6.68
C VAL A 603 2.76 1.88 -6.12
N SER A 604 2.61 2.83 -5.22
CA SER A 604 1.31 3.27 -4.71
C SER A 604 1.20 4.79 -4.64
N GLU A 605 -0.04 5.30 -4.59
CA GLU A 605 -0.37 6.74 -4.53
C GLU A 605 0.29 7.59 -5.62
N THR A 606 0.44 7.06 -6.84
CA THR A 606 1.09 7.81 -7.92
C THR A 606 0.37 9.11 -8.24
N ASP A 607 1.03 10.23 -7.94
CA ASP A 607 0.71 11.54 -8.48
C ASP A 607 1.12 11.58 -9.97
N GLY A 608 2.37 11.91 -10.28
CA GLY A 608 2.83 12.03 -11.66
C GLY A 608 3.38 10.76 -12.30
N LEU A 609 3.22 10.67 -13.62
CA LEU A 609 3.87 9.67 -14.47
C LEU A 609 4.24 10.27 -15.83
N GLU A 610 5.29 9.73 -16.43
CA GLU A 610 5.70 10.00 -17.81
C GLU A 610 6.02 8.69 -18.51
N ILE A 611 5.64 8.55 -19.78
CA ILE A 611 5.93 7.36 -20.58
C ILE A 611 6.40 7.75 -21.97
N SER A 612 7.57 7.23 -22.34
CA SER A 612 8.16 7.45 -23.65
C SER A 612 8.34 6.15 -24.39
N SER A 613 8.08 6.15 -25.70
CA SER A 613 8.38 5.04 -26.62
C SER A 613 9.74 5.17 -27.31
N SER A 614 10.56 6.17 -26.95
CA SER A 614 11.90 6.35 -27.47
C SER A 614 12.85 5.24 -27.02
N ASN A 615 13.88 4.93 -27.79
CA ASN A 615 14.92 4.00 -27.35
C ASN A 615 15.87 4.72 -26.38
N PHE A 616 16.09 4.17 -25.18
CA PHE A 616 17.03 4.68 -24.16
C PHE A 616 18.22 3.74 -23.91
N GLY A 617 18.66 3.04 -24.95
CA GLY A 617 19.71 2.05 -24.91
C GLY A 617 19.22 0.66 -24.53
N ASN A 618 20.15 -0.24 -24.22
CA ASN A 618 19.85 -1.66 -24.02
C ASN A 618 18.95 -1.95 -22.81
N ALA A 619 18.88 -1.05 -21.83
CA ALA A 619 18.02 -1.22 -20.66
C ALA A 619 16.53 -1.00 -20.98
N PHE A 620 16.24 -0.14 -21.97
CA PHE A 620 14.89 0.32 -22.31
C PHE A 620 14.76 0.51 -23.83
N PRO A 621 14.86 -0.58 -24.62
CA PRO A 621 14.93 -0.50 -26.08
C PRO A 621 13.60 -0.05 -26.72
N ASN A 622 12.47 -0.27 -26.05
CA ASN A 622 11.13 0.12 -26.50
C ASN A 622 10.54 1.26 -25.67
N GLY A 623 11.39 1.99 -24.95
CA GLY A 623 10.96 3.04 -24.03
C GLY A 623 10.89 2.61 -22.58
N LEU A 624 10.47 3.56 -21.76
CA LEU A 624 10.29 3.38 -20.33
C LEU A 624 9.13 4.24 -19.84
N MET A 625 8.54 3.80 -18.74
CA MET A 625 7.61 4.58 -17.94
C MET A 625 8.30 4.94 -16.62
N VAL A 626 8.18 6.19 -16.20
CA VAL A 626 8.55 6.66 -14.87
C VAL A 626 7.27 6.96 -14.12
N ALA A 627 7.07 6.35 -12.96
CA ALA A 627 5.94 6.63 -12.08
C ALA A 627 6.47 7.08 -10.72
N GLN A 628 5.85 8.12 -10.14
CA GLN A 628 6.09 8.48 -8.75
C GLN A 628 5.55 7.36 -7.84
N ASP A 629 6.32 7.09 -6.78
CA ASP A 629 5.94 6.17 -5.72
C ASP A 629 5.77 6.93 -4.40
N GLY A 630 4.50 7.03 -3.99
CA GLY A 630 4.06 7.72 -2.79
C GLY A 630 4.43 6.99 -1.50
N ARG A 631 4.71 5.68 -1.55
CA ARG A 631 5.11 4.86 -0.39
C ARG A 631 6.27 3.93 -0.73
N ASN A 632 7.47 4.47 -0.66
CA ASN A 632 8.69 3.69 -0.82
C ASN A 632 9.00 2.82 0.41
N VAL A 633 8.62 1.54 0.36
CA VAL A 633 8.74 0.54 1.42
C VAL A 633 9.94 -0.40 1.25
N MET A 634 10.56 -0.52 0.06
CA MET A 634 11.69 -1.45 -0.14
C MET A 634 12.95 -0.80 -0.76
N PRO A 635 13.89 -0.30 0.07
CA PRO A 635 13.81 -0.16 1.53
C PRO A 635 12.93 1.02 1.94
N SER A 636 12.40 0.99 3.17
CA SER A 636 11.59 2.09 3.71
C SER A 636 12.36 3.41 3.75
N LEU A 637 12.03 4.30 2.83
CA LEU A 637 12.68 5.59 2.60
C LEU A 637 11.61 6.63 2.24
N ASN A 638 12.04 7.88 1.98
CA ASN A 638 11.13 8.86 1.39
C ASN A 638 10.71 8.43 -0.03
N GLN A 639 9.65 9.05 -0.52
CA GLN A 639 9.13 8.89 -1.88
C GLN A 639 10.23 9.00 -2.96
N ASN A 640 10.02 8.29 -4.06
CA ASN A 640 10.95 8.31 -5.20
C ASN A 640 10.18 8.05 -6.51
N PHE A 641 10.90 7.69 -7.57
CA PHE A 641 10.30 7.30 -8.84
C PHE A 641 10.77 5.90 -9.23
N LYS A 642 9.86 5.07 -9.76
CA LYS A 642 10.19 3.77 -10.33
C LYS A 642 10.20 3.83 -11.85
N LEU A 643 11.14 3.11 -12.46
CA LEU A 643 11.27 2.98 -13.90
C LEU A 643 10.84 1.58 -14.31
N VAL A 644 9.89 1.50 -15.23
CA VAL A 644 9.39 0.26 -15.83
C VAL A 644 9.81 0.21 -17.30
N ASP A 645 10.38 -0.92 -17.72
CA ASP A 645 10.61 -1.18 -19.16
C ASP A 645 9.26 -1.25 -19.89
N ALA A 646 9.05 -0.32 -20.83
CA ALA A 646 7.80 -0.20 -21.57
C ALA A 646 7.51 -1.43 -22.46
N THR A 647 8.48 -2.34 -22.65
CA THR A 647 8.24 -3.64 -23.28
C THR A 647 7.18 -4.46 -22.54
N GLN A 648 7.13 -4.40 -21.20
CA GLN A 648 6.10 -5.08 -20.41
C GLN A 648 4.71 -4.48 -20.67
N ILE A 649 4.63 -3.15 -20.70
CA ILE A 649 3.40 -2.40 -20.98
C ILE A 649 2.91 -2.68 -22.41
N ALA A 650 3.82 -2.71 -23.39
CA ALA A 650 3.52 -3.05 -24.76
C ALA A 650 2.95 -4.48 -24.92
N GLN A 651 3.44 -5.44 -24.13
CA GLN A 651 2.91 -6.80 -24.11
C GLN A 651 1.49 -6.86 -23.52
N LEU A 652 1.23 -6.11 -22.46
CA LEU A 652 -0.12 -5.98 -21.89
C LEU A 652 -1.10 -5.34 -22.87
N ILE A 653 -0.71 -4.22 -23.50
CA ILE A 653 -1.56 -3.56 -24.51
C ILE A 653 -1.92 -4.53 -25.62
N ARG A 654 -0.95 -5.29 -26.14
CA ARG A 654 -1.18 -6.29 -27.19
C ARG A 654 -2.07 -7.45 -26.75
N SER A 655 -2.18 -7.76 -25.45
CA SER A 655 -3.07 -8.81 -24.97
C SER A 655 -4.52 -8.34 -24.80
N TRP A 656 -4.76 -7.02 -24.75
CA TRP A 656 -6.10 -6.41 -24.68
C TRP A 656 -6.70 -6.03 -26.05
N LEU A 657 -5.89 -6.01 -27.11
CA LEU A 657 -6.30 -5.76 -28.49
C LEU A 657 -6.71 -7.05 -29.20
#